data_AF-A0A243RX25-F1
#
_entry.id   AF-A0A243RX25-F1
#
_cell.length_a   1.000
_cell.length_b   1.000
_cell.length_c   1.000
_cell.angle_alpha   90.00
_cell.angle_beta   90.00
_cell.angle_gamma   90.00
#
_symmetry.space_group_name_H-M   'P 1'
#
loop_
_entity.id
_entity.type
_entity.pdbx_description
1 polymer ?
#
loop_
_entity_poly.entity_id
_entity_poly.type
_entity_poly.pdbx_seq_one_letter_code
_entity_poly.pdbx_strand_id
1 'polypeptide(L)'
;MPPYCPWSAWSPPTSAACSSASCSPPSAVPWPWPGSPSRRLRRERRREVRPSPVHPARVYRRGGIHDPVLRRGYEACRRATRARGDIEYAVSLLLPPPLRIATWALYGAGVTVDCLADTTQPSDTEDAGRAERLEAWISAFDADLRDGRSTDPVRQALIHTMLTWNLPPGFMHTQFEQLRLDVQGRQFTTWQEWRRYNSLVTTPFVLRAASLMMRVAGLSAEPEAIASGVPEAAVASQRAADAIILTDALVDLSEDLADGHVPLPQEALDEAGVRRADLLDRRSTPAFEELVRRLADRARGWLDRTPVPPVLHPAIGIALGAYTDLYRLRLRAAADAPAALLHRRPALPDGARLRVLLPARARAALAWSLFPFPVRPCPPPEPAGPPAGLAGAGEVRSVTAEGRSLAAEARSLAAERRPVVPPAPHPSGARPPRLPAGAVPRHVAIVMDGNGRWATARGLPRTEGHRAGADALVDVVHGALEIGLKYLTVYAFSTENWKRPADELHGLMQEIPRQLHRITDDTKPLDVRVRWAGLRSRLPADVIEALVEAEQSTRDRTGLTLTVCLNYGGRAEITAAAAHLAQEVVSGRIDPASVSEHVFARHLHVPELPDVDLLLRTGGDQRTSNFLPWQATYAELLFLDTPWPEVDRRDLWSAIEQYARRTRRYGSIPRIPAQARPADRG
;
A
#
# COMPACT_ATOMS: atom_id res chain seq x y z
N MET A 1 48.45 -1.10 35.05
CA MET A 1 47.20 -1.13 34.25
C MET A 1 46.99 -2.57 33.79
N PRO A 2 46.17 -3.34 34.51
CA PRO A 2 46.16 -4.79 34.35
C PRO A 2 45.15 -5.28 33.28
N PRO A 3 45.37 -6.49 32.72
CA PRO A 3 44.48 -7.23 31.80
C PRO A 3 43.65 -8.31 32.54
N TYR A 4 42.83 -9.08 31.79
CA TYR A 4 42.07 -10.30 32.18
C TYR A 4 40.84 -10.12 33.10
N CYS A 5 39.64 -10.55 32.69
CA CYS A 5 39.11 -11.93 32.84
C CYS A 5 37.57 -12.00 32.56
N PRO A 6 37.02 -13.16 32.15
CA PRO A 6 35.62 -13.41 31.76
C PRO A 6 34.79 -14.07 32.89
N TRP A 7 33.45 -14.02 32.80
CA TRP A 7 32.49 -14.78 33.61
C TRP A 7 31.37 -15.26 32.66
N SER A 8 31.32 -16.53 32.25
CA SER A 8 30.84 -17.75 32.94
C SER A 8 29.31 -17.86 33.03
N ALA A 9 28.82 -18.95 32.44
CA ALA A 9 27.44 -19.42 32.31
C ALA A 9 26.70 -19.59 33.65
N TRP A 10 25.38 -19.31 33.65
CA TRP A 10 24.40 -19.92 34.55
C TRP A 10 23.10 -20.22 33.80
N SER A 11 22.70 -21.49 33.86
CA SER A 11 21.51 -22.14 33.28
C SER A 11 20.19 -21.68 33.96
N PRO A 12 19.01 -21.99 33.37
CA PRO A 12 17.72 -21.42 33.79
C PRO A 12 17.14 -22.17 35.01
N PRO A 13 16.21 -21.57 35.77
CA PRO A 13 15.49 -22.31 36.80
C PRO A 13 14.33 -23.11 36.19
N THR A 14 14.35 -24.40 36.48
CA THR A 14 13.28 -25.37 36.26
C THR A 14 12.12 -25.20 37.25
N SER A 15 10.91 -25.34 36.70
CA SER A 15 9.66 -25.89 37.28
C SER A 15 9.48 -25.89 38.81
N ALA A 16 8.47 -25.15 39.28
CA ALA A 16 7.65 -25.55 40.42
C ALA A 16 6.30 -26.06 39.89
N ALA A 17 6.02 -27.33 40.16
CA ALA A 17 4.78 -28.02 39.84
C ALA A 17 3.66 -27.58 40.79
N CYS A 18 2.46 -27.34 40.25
CA CYS A 18 1.22 -27.45 41.03
C CYS A 18 0.12 -28.05 40.15
N SER A 19 -0.14 -29.33 40.42
CA SER A 19 -1.42 -30.04 40.38
C SER A 19 -2.36 -29.89 39.17
N SER A 20 -2.48 -31.01 38.47
CA SER A 20 -3.63 -31.43 37.67
C SER A 20 -4.99 -31.16 38.35
N ALA A 21 -5.80 -30.30 37.74
CA ALA A 21 -7.25 -30.37 37.82
C ALA A 21 -7.82 -30.09 36.43
N SER A 22 -8.62 -31.03 35.95
CA SER A 22 -9.39 -31.04 34.72
C SER A 22 -10.07 -29.70 34.38
N CYS A 23 -9.87 -29.18 33.17
CA CYS A 23 -10.84 -28.32 32.49
C CYS A 23 -10.65 -28.40 30.97
N SER A 24 -11.70 -28.83 30.28
CA SER A 24 -11.83 -28.85 28.82
C SER A 24 -11.60 -27.45 28.20
N PRO A 25 -11.20 -27.35 26.91
CA PRO A 25 -11.12 -26.06 26.24
C PRO A 25 -12.53 -25.43 26.15
N PRO A 26 -12.72 -24.13 26.41
CA PRO A 26 -14.00 -23.50 26.17
C PRO A 26 -14.23 -23.46 24.66
N SER A 27 -15.31 -24.12 24.27
CA SER A 27 -15.97 -24.00 22.97
C SER A 27 -16.02 -22.56 22.48
N ALA A 28 -15.75 -22.36 21.19
CA ALA A 28 -16.00 -21.12 20.46
C ALA A 28 -17.43 -20.62 20.73
N VAL A 29 -17.54 -19.50 21.43
CA VAL A 29 -18.82 -18.80 21.63
C VAL A 29 -18.99 -17.81 20.48
N PRO A 30 -20.09 -17.86 19.70
CA PRO A 30 -20.39 -16.82 18.74
C PRO A 30 -20.77 -15.54 19.50
N TRP A 31 -20.00 -14.47 19.34
CA TRP A 31 -20.28 -13.18 20.00
C TRP A 31 -21.64 -12.62 19.55
N PRO A 32 -22.61 -12.39 20.47
CA PRO A 32 -23.85 -11.70 20.14
C PRO A 32 -23.61 -10.20 19.98
N TRP A 33 -24.16 -9.64 18.90
CA TRP A 33 -24.27 -8.21 18.65
C TRP A 33 -24.73 -7.44 19.90
N PRO A 34 -24.15 -6.27 20.23
CA PRO A 34 -24.65 -5.47 21.34
C PRO A 34 -26.10 -5.08 21.10
N GLY A 35 -26.90 -5.25 22.15
CA GLY A 35 -28.35 -5.16 22.16
C GLY A 35 -28.93 -3.88 21.56
N SER A 36 -30.15 -4.06 21.10
CA SER A 36 -31.14 -3.03 20.77
C SER A 36 -31.01 -1.72 21.57
N PRO A 37 -31.13 -0.55 20.94
CA PRO A 37 -31.08 0.73 21.65
C PRO A 37 -32.16 0.80 22.72
N SER A 38 -31.77 1.33 23.89
CA SER A 38 -32.63 1.54 25.06
C SER A 38 -33.95 2.25 24.69
N ARG A 39 -34.99 1.94 25.47
CA ARG A 39 -36.42 2.30 25.26
C ARG A 39 -36.73 3.79 24.99
N ARG A 40 -35.78 4.72 25.08
CA ARG A 40 -35.97 6.15 24.71
C ARG A 40 -35.90 6.44 23.22
N LEU A 41 -35.29 5.56 22.40
CA LEU A 41 -35.19 5.76 20.93
C LEU A 41 -36.40 5.25 20.12
N ARG A 42 -37.46 4.77 20.79
CA ARG A 42 -38.68 4.26 20.13
C ARG A 42 -39.75 5.32 19.84
N ARG A 43 -39.64 6.55 20.36
CA ARG A 43 -40.73 7.55 20.27
C ARG A 43 -40.62 8.62 19.17
N GLU A 44 -39.51 8.71 18.44
CA GLU A 44 -39.37 9.74 17.38
C GLU A 44 -39.45 9.21 15.94
N ARG A 45 -39.69 7.91 15.73
CA ARG A 45 -39.93 7.34 14.39
C ARG A 45 -41.41 7.38 13.99
N ARG A 46 -41.99 8.57 13.84
CA ARG A 46 -43.23 8.77 13.05
C ARG A 46 -43.29 10.18 12.46
N ARG A 47 -42.40 10.47 11.52
CA ARG A 47 -42.71 11.37 10.40
C ARG A 47 -42.18 10.71 9.14
N GLU A 48 -43.12 10.21 8.34
CA GLU A 48 -42.87 9.67 7.00
C GLU A 48 -42.19 10.73 6.15
N VAL A 49 -40.89 10.55 5.91
CA VAL A 49 -40.19 11.21 4.82
C VAL A 49 -40.23 10.25 3.64
N ARG A 50 -40.93 10.66 2.58
CA ARG A 50 -41.02 9.96 1.29
C ARG A 50 -39.63 9.47 0.82
N PRO A 51 -39.53 8.28 0.22
CA PRO A 51 -38.25 7.71 -0.19
C PRO A 51 -37.58 8.56 -1.27
N SER A 52 -36.34 8.98 -1.00
CA SER A 52 -35.45 9.64 -1.97
C SER A 52 -35.12 8.69 -3.13
N PRO A 53 -35.04 9.13 -4.41
CA PRO A 53 -35.09 8.25 -5.59
C PRO A 53 -33.78 7.51 -5.92
N VAL A 54 -32.88 7.29 -4.94
CA VAL A 54 -31.63 6.55 -5.14
C VAL A 54 -31.62 5.35 -4.19
N HIS A 55 -32.24 4.25 -4.62
CA HIS A 55 -32.17 2.99 -3.87
C HIS A 55 -30.70 2.55 -3.73
N PRO A 56 -30.17 2.25 -2.53
CA PRO A 56 -28.76 1.90 -2.31
C PRO A 56 -28.27 0.79 -3.25
N ALA A 57 -29.13 -0.21 -3.50
CA ALA A 57 -28.89 -1.30 -4.43
C ALA A 57 -28.56 -0.87 -5.89
N ARG A 58 -29.01 0.30 -6.36
CA ARG A 58 -28.62 0.82 -7.70
C ARG A 58 -27.22 1.42 -7.69
N VAL A 59 -26.79 2.02 -6.57
CA VAL A 59 -25.44 2.59 -6.44
C VAL A 59 -24.41 1.46 -6.44
N TYR A 60 -24.62 0.41 -5.64
CA TYR A 60 -23.72 -0.75 -5.59
C TYR A 60 -23.61 -1.47 -6.93
N ARG A 61 -24.72 -1.68 -7.63
CA ARG A 61 -24.69 -2.29 -8.98
C ARG A 61 -23.91 -1.42 -9.99
N ARG A 62 -24.12 -0.10 -9.98
CA ARG A 62 -23.36 0.82 -10.86
C ARG A 62 -21.89 0.96 -10.45
N GLY A 63 -21.55 0.58 -9.22
CA GLY A 63 -20.18 0.52 -8.72
C GLY A 63 -19.49 -0.83 -8.89
N GLY A 64 -20.10 -1.79 -9.60
CA GLY A 64 -19.53 -3.14 -9.81
C GLY A 64 -19.63 -4.08 -8.60
N ILE A 65 -20.39 -3.73 -7.56
CA ILE A 65 -20.50 -4.52 -6.32
C ILE A 65 -21.71 -5.47 -6.40
N HIS A 66 -21.44 -6.69 -6.85
CA HIS A 66 -22.45 -7.74 -7.03
C HIS A 66 -22.57 -8.68 -5.83
N ASP A 67 -21.45 -8.98 -5.16
CA ASP A 67 -21.40 -9.87 -3.99
C ASP A 67 -22.23 -9.31 -2.81
N PRO A 68 -23.22 -10.07 -2.28
CA PRO A 68 -24.02 -9.66 -1.13
C PRO A 68 -23.22 -9.49 0.17
N VAL A 69 -22.13 -10.22 0.39
CA VAL A 69 -21.29 -10.10 1.61
C VAL A 69 -20.52 -8.79 1.56
N LEU A 70 -19.82 -8.54 0.47
CA LEU A 70 -19.12 -7.27 0.23
C LEU A 70 -20.06 -6.06 0.29
N ARG A 71 -21.28 -6.18 -0.25
CA ARG A 71 -22.31 -5.14 -0.17
C ARG A 71 -22.69 -4.80 1.27
N ARG A 72 -22.79 -5.79 2.16
CA ARG A 72 -23.07 -5.54 3.59
C ARG A 72 -21.97 -4.71 4.23
N GLY A 73 -20.72 -5.00 3.89
CA GLY A 73 -19.55 -4.21 4.29
C GLY A 73 -19.66 -2.75 3.87
N TYR A 74 -19.82 -2.51 2.57
CA TYR A 74 -19.95 -1.14 2.06
C TYR A 74 -21.17 -0.39 2.61
N GLU A 75 -22.28 -1.06 2.90
CA GLU A 75 -23.43 -0.43 3.53
C GLU A 75 -23.17 -0.13 5.01
N ALA A 76 -22.40 -0.97 5.73
CA ALA A 76 -21.95 -0.66 7.08
C ALA A 76 -21.08 0.60 7.08
N CYS A 77 -20.08 0.66 6.19
CA CYS A 77 -19.23 1.84 6.02
C CYS A 77 -20.05 3.09 5.67
N ARG A 78 -20.99 3.00 4.72
CA ARG A 78 -21.89 4.11 4.35
C ARG A 78 -22.70 4.64 5.54
N ARG A 79 -23.24 3.75 6.38
CA ARG A 79 -24.01 4.15 7.57
C ARG A 79 -23.11 4.84 8.59
N ALA A 80 -21.90 4.32 8.81
CA ALA A 80 -20.91 4.94 9.69
C ALA A 80 -20.53 6.35 9.20
N THR A 81 -20.18 6.50 7.92
CA THR A 81 -19.89 7.81 7.32
C THR A 81 -21.07 8.77 7.49
N ARG A 82 -22.31 8.33 7.22
CA ARG A 82 -23.50 9.19 7.38
C ARG A 82 -23.76 9.60 8.83
N ALA A 83 -23.42 8.76 9.80
CA ALA A 83 -23.69 9.00 11.20
C ALA A 83 -22.69 9.98 11.84
N ARG A 84 -21.39 9.85 11.51
CA ARG A 84 -20.33 10.68 12.12
C ARG A 84 -19.76 11.78 11.20
N GLY A 85 -19.73 11.56 9.88
CA GLY A 85 -19.17 12.48 8.88
C GLY A 85 -20.23 13.10 7.97
N ASP A 86 -20.93 14.13 8.44
CA ASP A 86 -22.04 14.76 7.70
C ASP A 86 -21.58 15.52 6.44
N ILE A 87 -20.40 16.14 6.47
CA ILE A 87 -19.76 16.81 5.32
C ILE A 87 -19.22 15.78 4.34
N GLU A 88 -18.47 14.79 4.82
CA GLU A 88 -17.85 13.72 4.03
C GLU A 88 -18.94 12.95 3.26
N TYR A 89 -20.01 12.59 3.97
CA TYR A 89 -21.16 11.93 3.35
C TYR A 89 -21.82 12.83 2.31
N ALA A 90 -22.04 14.11 2.59
CA ALA A 90 -22.65 15.05 1.66
C ALA A 90 -21.82 15.23 0.37
N VAL A 91 -20.51 15.42 0.50
CA VAL A 91 -19.58 15.61 -0.62
C VAL A 91 -19.45 14.33 -1.46
N SER A 92 -19.47 13.15 -0.83
CA SER A 92 -19.44 11.86 -1.55
C SER A 92 -20.61 11.71 -2.56
N LEU A 93 -21.73 12.41 -2.34
CA LEU A 93 -22.88 12.37 -3.26
C LEU A 93 -22.63 13.12 -4.58
N LEU A 94 -21.57 13.93 -4.65
CA LEU A 94 -21.08 14.60 -5.85
C LEU A 94 -20.19 13.68 -6.72
N LEU A 95 -19.73 12.56 -6.16
CA LEU A 95 -18.87 11.59 -6.84
C LEU A 95 -19.70 10.52 -7.59
N PRO A 96 -19.19 9.94 -8.67
CA PRO A 96 -19.79 8.80 -9.36
C PRO A 96 -19.82 7.55 -8.46
N PRO A 97 -20.67 6.55 -8.76
CA PRO A 97 -20.89 5.41 -7.87
C PRO A 97 -19.63 4.66 -7.39
N PRO A 98 -18.64 4.33 -8.25
CA PRO A 98 -17.44 3.61 -7.81
C PRO A 98 -16.64 4.40 -6.76
N LEU A 99 -16.42 5.69 -7.01
CA LEU A 99 -15.69 6.58 -6.09
C LEU A 99 -16.45 6.83 -4.81
N ARG A 100 -17.76 7.04 -4.91
CA ARG A 100 -18.62 7.23 -3.75
C ARG A 100 -18.54 6.04 -2.79
N ILE A 101 -18.58 4.82 -3.33
CA ILE A 101 -18.48 3.58 -2.55
C ILE A 101 -17.09 3.46 -1.92
N ALA A 102 -16.03 3.80 -2.64
CA ALA A 102 -14.66 3.83 -2.13
C ALA A 102 -14.49 4.82 -0.98
N THR A 103 -14.97 6.05 -1.15
CA THR A 103 -14.99 7.08 -0.10
C THR A 103 -15.72 6.58 1.14
N TRP A 104 -16.88 5.95 0.98
CA TRP A 104 -17.59 5.37 2.13
C TRP A 104 -16.77 4.31 2.84
N ALA A 105 -16.11 3.40 2.12
CA ALA A 105 -15.26 2.37 2.76
C ALA A 105 -14.11 2.97 3.56
N LEU A 106 -13.36 3.92 2.98
CA LEU A 106 -12.23 4.56 3.67
C LEU A 106 -12.68 5.29 4.94
N TYR A 107 -13.65 6.20 4.81
CA TYR A 107 -14.15 6.96 5.97
C TYR A 107 -14.87 6.06 6.98
N GLY A 108 -15.68 5.12 6.51
CA GLY A 108 -16.42 4.21 7.37
C GLY A 108 -15.49 3.29 8.17
N ALA A 109 -14.38 2.83 7.58
CA ALA A 109 -13.37 2.07 8.30
C ALA A 109 -12.61 2.93 9.30
N GLY A 110 -12.21 4.15 8.91
CA GLY A 110 -11.60 5.13 9.81
C GLY A 110 -12.46 5.38 11.05
N VAL A 111 -13.74 5.70 10.85
CA VAL A 111 -14.73 5.87 11.95
C VAL A 111 -14.85 4.61 12.81
N THR A 112 -14.78 3.42 12.21
CA THR A 112 -14.92 2.16 12.96
C THR A 112 -13.73 1.93 13.89
N VAL A 113 -12.50 2.15 13.40
CA VAL A 113 -11.29 1.95 14.20
C VAL A 113 -11.13 3.06 15.25
N ASP A 114 -11.54 4.28 14.93
CA ASP A 114 -11.62 5.42 15.85
C ASP A 114 -12.56 5.14 17.02
N CYS A 115 -13.79 4.66 16.75
CA CYS A 115 -14.71 4.22 17.79
C CYS A 115 -14.12 3.13 18.71
N LEU A 116 -13.26 2.25 18.19
CA LEU A 116 -12.61 1.22 19.00
C LEU A 116 -11.55 1.81 19.94
N ALA A 117 -10.86 2.87 19.51
CA ALA A 117 -9.90 3.62 20.31
C ALA A 117 -10.59 4.44 21.41
N ASP A 118 -11.81 4.94 21.17
CA ASP A 118 -12.55 5.78 22.14
C ASP A 118 -13.39 4.98 23.15
N THR A 119 -13.97 3.85 22.72
CA THR A 119 -14.98 3.15 23.54
C THR A 119 -14.32 2.51 24.76
N THR A 120 -14.69 2.95 25.96
CA THR A 120 -14.28 2.31 27.23
C THR A 120 -15.31 1.25 27.64
N GLN A 121 -14.88 0.01 27.86
CA GLN A 121 -15.75 -1.08 28.34
C GLN A 121 -15.61 -1.30 29.85
N PRO A 122 -16.66 -1.80 30.54
CA PRO A 122 -16.62 -2.04 31.99
C PRO A 122 -15.54 -3.02 32.46
N SER A 123 -15.00 -3.83 31.55
CA SER A 123 -13.92 -4.80 31.80
C SER A 123 -12.52 -4.23 31.57
N ASP A 124 -12.40 -3.00 31.06
CA ASP A 124 -11.12 -2.40 30.75
C ASP A 124 -10.51 -1.80 32.03
N THR A 125 -9.25 -2.12 32.32
CA THR A 125 -8.41 -1.24 33.16
C THR A 125 -8.07 -0.01 32.31
N GLU A 126 -8.95 0.99 32.35
CA GLU A 126 -9.01 2.30 31.66
C GLU A 126 -8.33 2.43 30.28
N ASP A 127 -7.01 2.25 30.15
CA ASP A 127 -6.28 2.43 28.88
C ASP A 127 -5.84 1.12 28.20
N ALA A 128 -5.55 0.06 28.97
CA ALA A 128 -4.98 -1.18 28.44
C ALA A 128 -5.95 -1.94 27.52
N GLY A 129 -7.24 -1.93 27.84
CA GLY A 129 -8.27 -2.62 27.04
C GLY A 129 -8.57 -1.92 25.71
N ARG A 130 -8.50 -0.58 25.65
CA ARG A 130 -8.66 0.19 24.41
C ARG A 130 -7.46 -0.04 23.47
N ALA A 131 -6.25 0.00 24.02
CA ALA A 131 -5.02 -0.29 23.28
C ALA A 131 -5.04 -1.71 22.69
N GLU A 132 -5.40 -2.71 23.49
CA GLU A 132 -5.44 -4.10 23.04
C GLU A 132 -6.45 -4.31 21.90
N ARG A 133 -7.64 -3.70 21.98
CA ARG A 133 -8.63 -3.77 20.89
C ARG A 133 -8.15 -3.11 19.61
N LEU A 134 -7.54 -1.94 19.73
CA LEU A 134 -6.97 -1.22 18.59
C LEU A 134 -5.88 -2.08 17.92
N GLU A 135 -4.94 -2.61 18.68
CA GLU A 135 -3.88 -3.48 18.16
C GLU A 135 -4.41 -4.78 17.54
N ALA A 136 -5.44 -5.39 18.14
CA ALA A 136 -6.09 -6.56 17.59
C ALA A 136 -6.75 -6.24 16.23
N TRP A 137 -7.39 -5.09 16.09
CA TRP A 137 -8.00 -4.67 14.83
C TRP A 137 -6.95 -4.36 13.76
N ILE A 138 -5.86 -3.68 14.12
CA ILE A 138 -4.73 -3.36 13.21
C ILE A 138 -4.06 -4.65 12.73
N SER A 139 -3.75 -5.56 13.66
CA SER A 139 -3.14 -6.85 13.34
C SER A 139 -4.03 -7.69 12.42
N ALA A 140 -5.34 -7.69 12.66
CA ALA A 140 -6.30 -8.35 11.79
C ALA A 140 -6.38 -7.68 10.41
N PHE A 141 -6.33 -6.34 10.34
CA PHE A 141 -6.27 -5.62 9.08
C PHE A 141 -5.04 -5.99 8.24
N ASP A 142 -3.85 -6.05 8.85
CA ASP A 142 -2.61 -6.40 8.14
C ASP A 142 -2.61 -7.86 7.65
N ALA A 143 -3.23 -8.77 8.41
CA ALA A 143 -3.45 -10.15 7.97
C ALA A 143 -4.45 -10.21 6.80
N ASP A 144 -5.62 -9.58 6.98
CA ASP A 144 -6.69 -9.60 6.00
C ASP A 144 -6.29 -8.91 4.67
N LEU A 145 -5.46 -7.85 4.72
CA LEU A 145 -4.92 -7.17 3.55
C LEU A 145 -3.95 -8.06 2.76
N ARG A 146 -3.12 -8.86 3.44
CA ARG A 146 -2.26 -9.87 2.81
C ARG A 146 -3.08 -10.97 2.14
N ASP A 147 -4.15 -11.40 2.79
CA ASP A 147 -5.04 -12.47 2.31
C ASP A 147 -6.03 -12.00 1.23
N GLY A 148 -6.21 -10.68 1.09
CA GLY A 148 -7.17 -10.06 0.19
C GLY A 148 -8.64 -10.27 0.59
N ARG A 149 -8.89 -10.72 1.83
CA ARG A 149 -10.23 -11.03 2.36
C ARG A 149 -10.27 -10.87 3.88
N SER A 150 -11.45 -10.59 4.41
CA SER A 150 -11.73 -10.44 5.83
C SER A 150 -13.08 -11.07 6.18
N THR A 151 -13.18 -11.59 7.40
CA THR A 151 -14.45 -12.00 8.02
C THR A 151 -15.21 -10.81 8.62
N ASP A 152 -14.51 -9.69 8.88
CA ASP A 152 -15.13 -8.46 9.31
C ASP A 152 -15.67 -7.69 8.09
N PRO A 153 -16.96 -7.29 8.09
CA PRO A 153 -17.58 -6.67 6.92
C PRO A 153 -16.98 -5.30 6.58
N VAL A 154 -16.53 -4.53 7.58
CA VAL A 154 -15.92 -3.20 7.36
C VAL A 154 -14.52 -3.36 6.79
N ARG A 155 -13.69 -4.24 7.36
CA ARG A 155 -12.36 -4.57 6.81
C ARG A 155 -12.48 -5.19 5.42
N GLN A 156 -13.45 -6.06 5.16
CA GLN A 156 -13.67 -6.62 3.82
C GLN A 156 -13.94 -5.52 2.78
N ALA A 157 -14.76 -4.52 3.10
CA ALA A 157 -15.03 -3.39 2.21
C ALA A 157 -13.81 -2.47 2.05
N LEU A 158 -13.04 -2.25 3.12
CA LEU A 158 -11.79 -1.50 3.09
C LEU A 158 -10.75 -2.18 2.20
N ILE A 159 -10.48 -3.46 2.42
CA ILE A 159 -9.49 -4.24 1.67
C ILE A 159 -9.87 -4.31 0.20
N HIS A 160 -11.13 -4.62 -0.10
CA HIS A 160 -11.62 -4.60 -1.47
C HIS A 160 -11.40 -3.22 -2.12
N THR A 161 -11.66 -2.13 -1.40
CA THR A 161 -11.41 -0.77 -1.89
C THR A 161 -9.92 -0.52 -2.13
N MET A 162 -9.06 -0.86 -1.16
CA MET A 162 -7.62 -0.66 -1.29
C MET A 162 -7.05 -1.45 -2.47
N LEU A 163 -7.48 -2.70 -2.67
CA LEU A 163 -7.06 -3.51 -3.81
C LEU A 163 -7.64 -3.01 -5.14
N THR A 164 -8.91 -2.58 -5.17
CA THR A 164 -9.58 -2.06 -6.38
C THR A 164 -8.94 -0.77 -6.88
N TRP A 165 -8.55 0.11 -5.95
CA TRP A 165 -8.00 1.44 -6.24
C TRP A 165 -6.48 1.52 -6.10
N ASN A 166 -5.83 0.37 -5.91
CA ASN A 166 -4.38 0.26 -5.73
C ASN A 166 -3.83 1.23 -4.67
N LEU A 167 -4.48 1.29 -3.51
CA LEU A 167 -4.03 2.12 -2.41
C LEU A 167 -2.86 1.42 -1.69
N PRO A 168 -1.81 2.17 -1.30
CA PRO A 168 -0.62 1.58 -0.69
C PRO A 168 -0.97 0.86 0.63
N PRO A 169 -0.30 -0.24 1.00
CA PRO A 169 -0.59 -0.95 2.25
C PRO A 169 -0.49 -0.05 3.49
N GLY A 170 0.46 0.89 3.49
CA GLY A 170 0.63 1.89 4.56
C GLY A 170 -0.42 3.00 4.59
N PHE A 171 -1.44 2.97 3.72
CA PHE A 171 -2.44 4.04 3.61
C PHE A 171 -3.19 4.27 4.93
N MET A 172 -3.52 3.19 5.64
CA MET A 172 -4.24 3.27 6.91
C MET A 172 -3.31 3.34 8.13
N HIS A 173 -2.04 2.90 7.99
CA HIS A 173 -1.11 2.86 9.12
C HIS A 173 -0.82 4.22 9.74
N THR A 174 -0.83 5.31 8.97
CA THR A 174 -0.69 6.66 9.55
C THR A 174 -1.86 7.01 10.48
N GLN A 175 -3.07 6.57 10.12
CA GLN A 175 -4.25 6.72 10.98
C GLN A 175 -4.15 5.79 12.20
N PHE A 176 -3.58 4.60 12.07
CA PHE A 176 -3.37 3.73 13.23
C PHE A 176 -2.34 4.29 14.22
N GLU A 177 -1.25 4.87 13.73
CA GLU A 177 -0.30 5.60 14.57
C GLU A 177 -0.98 6.78 15.29
N GLN A 178 -1.92 7.46 14.64
CA GLN A 178 -2.76 8.46 15.31
C GLN A 178 -3.51 7.89 16.50
N LEU A 179 -4.28 6.83 16.24
CA LEU A 179 -5.14 6.24 17.25
C LEU A 179 -4.33 5.63 18.39
N ARG A 180 -3.13 5.09 18.11
CA ARG A 180 -2.19 4.60 19.14
C ARG A 180 -1.78 5.71 20.10
N LEU A 181 -1.53 6.91 19.60
CA LEU A 181 -1.19 8.07 20.42
C LEU A 181 -2.42 8.59 21.18
N ASP A 182 -3.60 8.53 20.56
CA ASP A 182 -4.85 9.01 21.16
C ASP A 182 -5.31 8.13 22.34
N VAL A 183 -5.10 6.81 22.25
CA VAL A 183 -5.41 5.86 23.34
C VAL A 183 -4.65 6.17 24.63
N GLN A 184 -3.47 6.79 24.55
CA GLN A 184 -2.61 7.12 25.70
C GLN A 184 -2.99 8.45 26.39
N GLY A 185 -4.02 9.14 25.90
CA GLY A 185 -4.44 10.43 26.44
C GLY A 185 -3.56 11.57 25.94
N ARG A 186 -4.15 12.50 25.20
CA ARG A 186 -3.43 13.55 24.50
C ARG A 186 -3.48 14.86 25.29
N GLN A 187 -2.34 15.51 25.47
CA GLN A 187 -2.27 16.87 25.99
C GLN A 187 -1.17 17.62 25.25
N PHE A 188 -1.48 18.84 24.81
CA PHE A 188 -0.53 19.70 24.13
C PHE A 188 -0.19 20.88 25.02
N THR A 189 1.09 21.13 25.24
CA THR A 189 1.53 22.34 25.94
C THR A 189 1.56 23.51 24.97
N THR A 190 2.07 23.32 23.76
CA THR A 190 2.30 24.40 22.78
C THR A 190 1.58 24.20 21.44
N TRP A 191 1.40 25.30 20.70
CA TRP A 191 0.97 25.28 19.30
C TRP A 191 1.92 24.48 18.41
N GLN A 192 3.22 24.48 18.73
CA GLN A 192 4.22 23.72 17.99
C GLN A 192 4.00 22.21 18.13
N GLU A 193 3.72 21.72 19.34
CA GLU A 193 3.40 20.32 19.59
C GLU A 193 2.10 19.91 18.91
N TRP A 194 1.05 20.73 19.05
CA TRP A 194 -0.23 20.52 18.39
C TRP A 194 -0.06 20.40 16.87
N ARG A 195 0.68 21.34 16.25
CA ARG A 195 0.95 21.31 14.82
C ARG A 195 1.87 20.16 14.42
N ARG A 196 2.91 19.85 15.19
CA ARG A 196 3.84 18.76 14.90
C ARG A 196 3.10 17.43 14.89
N TYR A 197 2.29 17.16 15.91
CA TYR A 197 1.41 16.01 15.92
C TYR A 197 0.56 16.01 14.65
N ASN A 198 -0.17 17.09 14.39
CA ASN A 198 -1.11 17.14 13.27
C ASN A 198 -0.40 16.91 11.92
N SER A 199 0.77 17.50 11.69
CA SER A 199 1.57 17.32 10.48
C SER A 199 2.12 15.91 10.28
N LEU A 200 2.48 15.21 11.36
CA LEU A 200 3.07 13.87 11.30
C LEU A 200 2.02 12.75 11.27
N VAL A 201 0.80 13.06 11.73
CA VAL A 201 -0.17 12.04 12.12
C VAL A 201 -1.52 12.24 11.42
N THR A 202 -2.11 13.44 11.49
CA THR A 202 -3.48 13.72 11.00
C THR A 202 -3.51 14.28 9.57
N THR A 203 -2.57 15.13 9.20
CA THR A 203 -2.40 15.70 7.86
C THR A 203 -2.20 14.61 6.78
N PRO A 204 -1.38 13.55 7.02
CA PRO A 204 -1.26 12.46 6.07
C PRO A 204 -2.60 11.79 5.74
N PHE A 205 -3.52 11.64 6.69
CA PHE A 205 -4.84 11.03 6.43
C PHE A 205 -5.72 11.92 5.55
N VAL A 206 -5.82 13.22 5.86
CA VAL A 206 -6.62 14.18 5.08
C VAL A 206 -6.09 14.31 3.64
N LEU A 207 -4.76 14.35 3.50
CA LEU A 207 -4.11 14.39 2.18
C LEU A 207 -4.19 13.05 1.44
N ARG A 208 -4.15 11.90 2.12
CA ARG A 208 -4.29 10.57 1.49
C ARG A 208 -5.72 10.23 1.09
N ALA A 209 -6.72 10.66 1.87
CA ALA A 209 -8.11 10.61 1.43
C ALA A 209 -8.33 11.49 0.17
N ALA A 210 -7.64 12.64 0.11
CA ALA A 210 -7.55 13.42 -1.12
C ALA A 210 -6.76 12.69 -2.21
N SER A 211 -5.74 11.89 -1.90
CA SER A 211 -4.94 11.14 -2.89
C SER A 211 -5.74 10.07 -3.63
N LEU A 212 -6.75 9.45 -3.02
CA LEU A 212 -7.76 8.67 -3.77
C LEU A 212 -8.43 9.55 -4.84
N MET A 213 -8.79 10.79 -4.52
CA MET A 213 -9.38 11.73 -5.49
C MET A 213 -8.36 12.27 -6.51
N MET A 214 -7.08 12.41 -6.14
CA MET A 214 -5.99 12.82 -7.04
C MET A 214 -5.64 11.72 -8.04
N ARG A 215 -5.48 10.48 -7.59
CA ARG A 215 -5.19 9.30 -8.43
C ARG A 215 -6.29 9.08 -9.47
N VAL A 216 -7.53 9.37 -9.09
CA VAL A 216 -8.71 9.35 -9.97
C VAL A 216 -8.72 10.48 -11.00
N ALA A 217 -8.11 11.62 -10.69
CA ALA A 217 -7.93 12.72 -11.63
C ALA A 217 -6.76 12.50 -12.62
N GLY A 218 -6.12 11.32 -12.60
CA GLY A 218 -4.93 11.03 -13.41
C GLY A 218 -3.66 11.70 -12.89
N LEU A 219 -3.68 12.21 -11.66
CA LEU A 219 -2.51 12.75 -10.98
C LEU A 219 -1.86 11.63 -10.17
N SER A 220 -0.75 11.10 -10.68
CA SER A 220 0.05 10.07 -9.98
C SER A 220 0.85 10.61 -8.80
N ALA A 221 0.78 11.91 -8.51
CA ALA A 221 1.49 12.52 -7.40
C ALA A 221 0.64 12.47 -6.12
N GLU A 222 1.20 11.90 -5.04
CA GLU A 222 0.71 12.18 -3.69
C GLU A 222 0.72 13.71 -3.48
N PRO A 223 -0.26 14.30 -2.77
CA PRO A 223 -0.29 15.75 -2.50
C PRO A 223 1.02 16.28 -1.90
N GLU A 224 1.74 15.42 -1.19
CA GLU A 224 3.08 15.63 -0.63
C GLU A 224 4.15 15.91 -1.71
N ALA A 225 4.04 15.29 -2.89
CA ALA A 225 4.94 15.51 -4.03
C ALA A 225 4.64 16.82 -4.80
N ILE A 226 3.36 17.20 -4.89
CA ILE A 226 2.93 18.52 -5.42
C ILE A 226 3.37 19.63 -4.44
N ALA A 227 3.24 19.38 -3.14
CA ALA A 227 3.71 20.23 -2.06
C ALA A 227 5.24 20.40 -2.10
N SER A 228 6.02 19.32 -2.24
CA SER A 228 7.49 19.40 -2.24
C SER A 228 8.09 20.11 -3.45
N GLY A 229 7.38 20.16 -4.59
CA GLY A 229 7.82 20.84 -5.81
C GLY A 229 7.51 22.34 -5.85
N VAL A 230 6.61 22.83 -4.99
CA VAL A 230 6.21 24.24 -4.89
C VAL A 230 6.06 24.58 -3.40
N PRO A 231 7.10 25.14 -2.74
CA PRO A 231 7.09 25.43 -1.30
C PRO A 231 5.84 26.17 -0.81
N GLU A 232 5.27 27.05 -1.63
CA GLU A 232 4.04 27.78 -1.32
C GLU A 232 2.79 26.88 -1.31
N ALA A 233 2.73 25.87 -2.18
CA ALA A 233 1.63 24.90 -2.23
C ALA A 233 1.69 23.91 -1.05
N ALA A 234 2.89 23.52 -0.60
CA ALA A 234 3.07 22.75 0.64
C ALA A 234 2.51 23.49 1.84
N VAL A 235 2.94 24.76 2.00
CA VAL A 235 2.51 25.60 3.12
C VAL A 235 1.01 25.83 3.06
N ALA A 236 0.43 26.04 1.88
CA ALA A 236 -1.01 26.21 1.74
C ALA A 236 -1.79 24.92 2.06
N SER A 237 -1.31 23.76 1.61
CA SER A 237 -1.93 22.46 1.91
C SER A 237 -1.86 22.11 3.40
N GLN A 238 -0.73 22.40 4.06
CA GLN A 238 -0.59 22.24 5.50
C GLN A 238 -1.54 23.17 6.26
N ARG A 239 -1.67 24.44 5.83
CA ARG A 239 -2.63 25.39 6.43
C ARG A 239 -4.08 24.93 6.28
N ALA A 240 -4.42 24.34 5.13
CA ALA A 240 -5.75 23.76 4.91
C ALA A 240 -6.03 22.60 5.88
N ALA A 241 -5.06 21.70 6.04
CA ALA A 241 -5.16 20.60 6.99
C ALA A 241 -5.27 21.11 8.44
N ASP A 242 -4.43 22.06 8.85
CA ASP A 242 -4.51 22.71 10.16
C ASP A 242 -5.90 23.34 10.40
N ALA A 243 -6.51 23.95 9.38
CA ALA A 243 -7.83 24.56 9.49
C ALA A 243 -8.95 23.53 9.68
N ILE A 244 -8.89 22.42 8.94
CA ILE A 244 -9.84 21.30 9.09
C ILE A 244 -9.74 20.73 10.50
N ILE A 245 -8.52 20.43 10.96
CA ILE A 245 -8.28 19.85 12.29
C ILE A 245 -8.70 20.80 13.41
N LEU A 246 -8.41 22.10 13.27
CA LEU A 246 -8.87 23.10 14.24
C LEU A 246 -10.40 23.25 14.22
N THR A 247 -11.04 23.10 13.06
CA THR A 247 -12.51 23.11 12.97
C THR A 247 -13.10 21.91 13.71
N ASP A 248 -12.55 20.71 13.51
CA ASP A 248 -13.02 19.50 14.19
C ASP A 248 -12.81 19.61 15.71
N ALA A 249 -11.63 20.08 16.16
CA ALA A 249 -11.36 20.33 17.59
C ALA A 249 -12.32 21.32 18.26
N LEU A 250 -12.87 22.30 17.52
CA LEU A 250 -13.87 23.22 18.05
C LEU A 250 -15.28 22.62 18.03
N VAL A 251 -15.61 21.89 16.97
CA VAL A 251 -16.97 21.40 16.71
C VAL A 251 -17.28 20.15 17.52
N ASP A 252 -16.28 19.31 17.74
CA ASP A 252 -16.39 18.05 18.47
C ASP A 252 -16.02 18.22 19.97
N LEU A 253 -15.70 19.47 20.40
CA LEU A 253 -15.33 19.83 21.78
C LEU A 253 -16.27 19.24 22.85
N SER A 254 -17.59 19.21 22.62
CA SER A 254 -18.53 18.65 23.60
C SER A 254 -18.36 17.14 23.84
N GLU A 255 -17.89 16.43 22.82
CA GLU A 255 -17.61 14.99 22.82
C GLU A 255 -16.24 14.77 23.49
N ASP A 256 -15.20 15.50 23.07
CA ASP A 256 -13.86 15.44 23.70
C ASP A 256 -13.91 15.72 25.22
N LEU A 257 -14.70 16.71 25.63
CA LEU A 257 -14.90 17.04 27.06
C LEU A 257 -15.66 15.96 27.82
N ALA A 258 -16.49 15.15 27.15
CA ALA A 258 -17.16 14.01 27.79
C ALA A 258 -16.14 12.93 28.19
N ASP A 259 -15.06 12.82 27.42
CA ASP A 259 -13.96 11.88 27.64
C ASP A 259 -12.81 12.51 28.47
N GLY A 260 -13.02 13.71 29.02
CA GLY A 260 -12.04 14.42 29.84
C GLY A 260 -10.87 15.03 29.05
N HIS A 261 -10.97 15.05 27.72
CA HIS A 261 -9.96 15.59 26.83
C HIS A 261 -10.25 17.06 26.47
N VAL A 262 -9.19 17.84 26.28
CA VAL A 262 -9.27 19.20 25.75
C VAL A 262 -8.35 19.25 24.52
N PRO A 263 -8.89 19.36 23.30
CA PRO A 263 -8.15 19.19 22.03
C PRO A 263 -7.35 20.45 21.63
N LEU A 264 -7.22 21.41 22.54
CA LEU A 264 -6.52 22.69 22.35
C LEU A 264 -5.24 22.72 23.21
N PRO A 265 -4.15 23.35 22.71
CA PRO A 265 -2.92 23.47 23.47
C PRO A 265 -3.09 24.41 24.68
N GLN A 266 -2.37 24.12 25.76
CA GLN A 266 -2.39 24.93 26.99
C GLN A 266 -2.01 26.39 26.70
N GLU A 267 -1.03 26.62 25.83
CA GLU A 267 -0.65 27.95 25.34
C GLU A 267 -1.84 28.75 24.79
N ALA A 268 -2.74 28.13 24.01
CA ALA A 268 -3.92 28.82 23.46
C ALA A 268 -4.94 29.21 24.54
N LEU A 269 -5.04 28.39 25.59
CA LEU A 269 -5.91 28.67 26.73
C LEU A 269 -5.34 29.81 27.57
N ASP A 270 -4.03 29.78 27.83
CA ASP A 270 -3.31 30.80 28.60
C ASP A 270 -3.33 32.17 27.90
N GLU A 271 -3.06 32.20 26.59
CA GLU A 271 -3.16 33.41 25.74
C GLU A 271 -4.56 34.04 25.77
N ALA A 272 -5.59 33.23 26.01
CA ALA A 272 -6.97 33.68 26.08
C ALA A 272 -7.48 33.92 27.51
N GLY A 273 -6.70 33.59 28.53
CA GLY A 273 -7.16 33.64 29.92
C GLY A 273 -8.26 32.63 30.24
N VAL A 274 -8.29 31.50 29.54
CA VAL A 274 -9.27 30.41 29.72
C VAL A 274 -8.67 29.34 30.61
N ARG A 275 -9.33 28.96 31.70
CA ARG A 275 -8.85 27.86 32.55
C ARG A 275 -9.34 26.53 32.01
N ARG A 276 -8.44 25.55 31.91
CA ARG A 276 -8.77 24.18 31.48
C ARG A 276 -9.90 23.55 32.32
N ALA A 277 -9.89 23.78 33.63
CA ALA A 277 -10.92 23.30 34.54
C ALA A 277 -12.32 23.85 34.20
N ASP A 278 -12.42 25.11 33.76
CA ASP A 278 -13.72 25.68 33.37
C ASP A 278 -14.30 24.97 32.15
N LEU A 279 -13.45 24.53 31.20
CA LEU A 279 -13.88 23.75 30.04
C LEU A 279 -14.34 22.34 30.44
N LEU A 280 -13.59 21.64 31.29
CA LEU A 280 -13.95 20.31 31.80
C LEU A 280 -15.26 20.34 32.59
N ASP A 281 -15.50 21.41 33.35
CA ASP A 281 -16.77 21.67 34.05
C ASP A 281 -17.90 22.13 33.12
N ARG A 282 -17.64 22.23 31.81
CA ARG A 282 -18.56 22.75 30.78
C ARG A 282 -19.11 24.15 31.11
N ARG A 283 -18.27 25.01 31.70
CA ARG A 283 -18.60 26.41 32.05
C ARG A 283 -18.14 27.36 30.96
N SER A 284 -19.10 28.05 30.32
CA SER A 284 -18.79 29.13 29.38
C SER A 284 -18.35 30.39 30.13
N THR A 285 -17.27 31.02 29.64
CA THR A 285 -16.79 32.32 30.11
C THR A 285 -16.66 33.27 28.92
N PRO A 286 -16.71 34.61 29.11
CA PRO A 286 -16.48 35.55 28.02
C PRO A 286 -15.13 35.34 27.30
N ALA A 287 -14.10 34.97 28.07
CA ALA A 287 -12.77 34.63 27.55
C ALA A 287 -12.81 33.40 26.63
N PHE A 288 -13.56 32.36 27.00
CA PHE A 288 -13.75 31.17 26.18
C PHE A 288 -14.50 31.50 24.88
N GLU A 289 -15.60 32.26 24.96
CA GLU A 289 -16.35 32.61 23.75
C GLU A 289 -15.50 33.42 22.76
N GLU A 290 -14.67 34.33 23.27
CA GLU A 290 -13.73 35.09 22.45
C GLU A 290 -12.62 34.20 21.86
N LEU A 291 -12.08 33.25 22.63
CA LEU A 291 -11.13 32.27 22.11
C LEU A 291 -11.73 31.51 20.91
N VAL A 292 -12.96 31.00 21.04
CA VAL A 292 -13.63 30.28 19.96
C VAL A 292 -13.78 31.15 18.71
N ARG A 293 -14.22 32.41 18.86
CA ARG A 293 -14.36 33.34 17.72
C ARG A 293 -13.02 33.57 17.02
N ARG A 294 -11.95 33.83 17.79
CA ARG A 294 -10.60 34.02 17.23
C ARG A 294 -10.06 32.77 16.53
N LEU A 295 -10.25 31.60 17.12
CA LEU A 295 -9.84 30.33 16.50
C LEU A 295 -10.64 30.02 15.23
N ALA A 296 -11.95 30.29 15.25
CA ALA A 296 -12.80 30.11 14.07
C ALA A 296 -12.42 31.06 12.92
N ASP A 297 -12.11 32.32 13.22
CA ASP A 297 -11.62 33.28 12.24
C ASP A 297 -10.23 32.91 11.70
N ARG A 298 -9.34 32.40 12.56
CA ARG A 298 -8.03 31.88 12.17
C ARG A 298 -8.15 30.69 11.21
N ALA A 299 -8.99 29.71 11.53
CA ALA A 299 -9.26 28.57 10.65
C ALA A 299 -9.86 29.02 9.31
N ARG A 300 -10.81 29.96 9.34
CA ARG A 300 -11.40 30.53 8.11
C ARG A 300 -10.35 31.22 7.23
N GLY A 301 -9.48 32.03 7.83
CA GLY A 301 -8.39 32.70 7.13
C GLY A 301 -7.37 31.75 6.50
N TRP A 302 -7.19 30.56 7.07
CA TRP A 302 -6.38 29.50 6.46
C TRP A 302 -7.07 28.83 5.28
N LEU A 303 -8.37 28.51 5.39
CA LEU A 303 -9.14 27.95 4.28
C LEU A 303 -9.20 28.89 3.07
N ASP A 304 -9.30 30.20 3.29
CA ASP A 304 -9.38 31.20 2.22
C ASP A 304 -8.07 31.38 1.45
N ARG A 305 -6.94 30.99 2.03
CA ARG A 305 -5.60 31.07 1.43
C ARG A 305 -5.15 29.75 0.80
N THR A 306 -6.04 28.77 0.68
CA THR A 306 -5.72 27.45 0.11
C THR A 306 -6.11 27.42 -1.37
N PRO A 307 -5.15 27.39 -2.31
CA PRO A 307 -5.47 27.23 -3.72
C PRO A 307 -5.92 25.80 -4.01
N VAL A 308 -7.00 25.63 -4.78
CA VAL A 308 -7.34 24.32 -5.37
C VAL A 308 -6.39 24.10 -6.55
N PRO A 309 -5.63 22.98 -6.60
CA PRO A 309 -4.68 22.74 -7.67
C PRO A 309 -5.34 22.82 -9.06
N PRO A 310 -4.75 23.54 -10.03
CA PRO A 310 -5.37 23.77 -11.35
C PRO A 310 -5.43 22.51 -12.23
N VAL A 311 -4.73 21.44 -11.86
CA VAL A 311 -4.58 20.20 -12.66
C VAL A 311 -5.64 19.14 -12.29
N LEU A 312 -6.62 19.47 -11.45
CA LEU A 312 -7.64 18.50 -11.04
C LEU A 312 -8.74 18.33 -12.08
N HIS A 313 -9.24 17.10 -12.18
CA HIS A 313 -10.48 16.82 -12.89
C HIS A 313 -11.58 17.80 -12.42
N PRO A 314 -12.30 18.49 -13.32
CA PRO A 314 -13.19 19.60 -12.92
C PRO A 314 -14.24 19.19 -11.88
N ALA A 315 -14.77 17.97 -11.97
CA ALA A 315 -15.74 17.46 -11.00
C ALA A 315 -15.16 17.24 -9.59
N ILE A 316 -13.86 16.91 -9.49
CA ILE A 316 -13.14 16.79 -8.22
C ILE A 316 -12.90 18.17 -7.62
N GLY A 317 -12.49 19.15 -8.44
CA GLY A 317 -12.36 20.54 -7.99
C GLY A 317 -13.67 21.11 -7.44
N ILE A 318 -14.81 20.78 -8.06
CA ILE A 318 -16.15 21.15 -7.56
C ILE A 318 -16.45 20.48 -6.22
N ALA A 319 -16.09 19.20 -6.04
CA ALA A 319 -16.32 18.48 -4.79
C ALA A 319 -15.48 19.05 -3.64
N LEU A 320 -14.19 19.34 -3.89
CA LEU A 320 -13.30 19.98 -2.92
C LEU A 320 -13.75 21.41 -2.57
N GLY A 321 -14.22 22.18 -3.55
CA GLY A 321 -14.80 23.50 -3.29
C GLY A 321 -16.03 23.42 -2.37
N ALA A 322 -16.94 22.48 -2.65
CA ALA A 322 -18.10 22.25 -1.79
C ALA A 322 -17.71 21.78 -0.38
N TYR A 323 -16.66 20.97 -0.25
CA TYR A 323 -16.09 20.55 1.04
C TYR A 323 -15.64 21.77 1.86
N THR A 324 -14.82 22.64 1.27
CA THR A 324 -14.34 23.86 1.94
C THR A 324 -15.49 24.80 2.32
N ASP A 325 -16.50 24.98 1.45
CA ASP A 325 -17.66 25.83 1.74
C ASP A 325 -18.50 25.30 2.91
N LEU A 326 -18.63 23.97 3.04
CA LEU A 326 -19.31 23.35 4.18
C LEU A 326 -18.53 23.55 5.49
N TYR A 327 -17.20 23.44 5.46
CA TYR A 327 -16.35 23.74 6.62
C TYR A 327 -16.46 25.22 7.04
N ARG A 328 -16.52 26.17 6.09
CA ARG A 328 -16.78 27.58 6.39
C ARG A 328 -18.13 27.79 7.09
N LEU A 329 -19.17 27.10 6.65
CA LEU A 329 -20.48 27.15 7.29
C LEU A 329 -20.43 26.58 8.72
N ARG A 330 -19.68 25.48 8.93
CA ARG A 330 -19.47 24.87 10.25
C ARG A 330 -18.75 25.84 11.20
N LEU A 331 -17.66 26.46 10.75
CA LEU A 331 -16.91 27.47 11.51
C LEU A 331 -17.76 28.68 11.88
N ARG A 332 -18.63 29.14 10.96
CA ARG A 332 -19.57 30.21 11.25
C ARG A 332 -20.58 29.80 12.33
N ALA A 333 -21.16 28.60 12.23
CA ALA A 333 -22.07 28.10 13.24
C ALA A 333 -21.41 27.97 14.63
N ALA A 334 -20.14 27.58 14.68
CA ALA A 334 -19.36 27.54 15.92
C ALA A 334 -19.13 28.95 16.51
N ALA A 335 -18.76 29.92 15.67
CA ALA A 335 -18.52 31.30 16.10
C ALA A 335 -19.80 32.05 16.52
N ASP A 336 -20.94 31.73 15.90
CA ASP A 336 -22.24 32.35 16.20
C ASP A 336 -22.81 31.86 17.55
N ALA A 337 -22.41 30.68 18.04
CA ALA A 337 -22.86 30.12 19.31
C ALA A 337 -21.74 29.41 20.12
N PRO A 338 -20.68 30.12 20.56
CA PRO A 338 -19.52 29.49 21.21
C PRO A 338 -19.85 28.70 22.47
N ALA A 339 -20.72 29.23 23.33
CA ALA A 339 -21.13 28.55 24.57
C ALA A 339 -21.80 27.19 24.31
N ALA A 340 -22.47 27.02 23.16
CA ALA A 340 -23.13 25.77 22.83
C ALA A 340 -22.14 24.62 22.58
N LEU A 341 -20.90 24.93 22.18
CA LEU A 341 -19.85 23.94 21.88
C LEU A 341 -19.44 23.12 23.11
N LEU A 342 -19.66 23.61 24.32
CA LEU A 342 -19.40 22.85 25.56
C LEU A 342 -20.41 21.73 25.82
N HIS A 343 -21.55 21.76 25.13
CA HIS A 343 -22.68 20.88 25.41
C HIS A 343 -23.15 20.08 24.21
N ARG A 344 -22.93 20.57 22.98
CA ARG A 344 -23.37 19.89 21.78
C ARG A 344 -22.57 20.30 20.55
N ARG A 345 -22.50 19.36 19.61
CA ARG A 345 -22.03 19.61 18.25
C ARG A 345 -22.95 20.60 17.51
N PRO A 346 -22.43 21.67 16.89
CA PRO A 346 -23.20 22.57 16.04
C PRO A 346 -23.66 21.85 14.75
N ALA A 347 -24.96 21.88 14.48
CA ALA A 347 -25.53 21.31 13.25
C ALA A 347 -25.32 22.25 12.05
N LEU A 348 -25.05 21.69 10.88
CA LEU A 348 -25.06 22.45 9.63
C LEU A 348 -26.49 22.89 9.27
N PRO A 349 -26.75 24.20 9.04
CA PRO A 349 -28.09 24.66 8.68
C PRO A 349 -28.54 24.06 7.35
N ASP A 350 -29.68 23.34 7.34
CA ASP A 350 -30.16 22.61 6.16
C ASP A 350 -30.28 23.48 4.90
N GLY A 351 -30.80 24.70 5.04
CA GLY A 351 -30.95 25.64 3.94
C GLY A 351 -29.61 26.12 3.37
N ALA A 352 -28.62 26.38 4.23
CA ALA A 352 -27.28 26.77 3.80
C ALA A 352 -26.55 25.61 3.13
N ARG A 353 -26.70 24.39 3.68
CA ARG A 353 -26.15 23.17 3.09
C ARG A 353 -26.71 22.91 1.68
N LEU A 354 -28.01 23.10 1.49
CA LEU A 354 -28.64 22.94 0.16
C LEU A 354 -28.14 23.98 -0.85
N ARG A 355 -27.91 25.23 -0.44
CA ARG A 355 -27.36 26.29 -1.30
C ARG A 355 -25.95 25.98 -1.80
N VAL A 356 -25.15 25.23 -1.04
CA VAL A 356 -23.83 24.76 -1.47
C VAL A 356 -23.95 23.52 -2.37
N LEU A 357 -24.68 22.50 -1.91
CA LEU A 357 -24.68 21.18 -2.55
C LEU A 357 -25.47 21.10 -3.85
N LEU A 358 -26.60 21.81 -3.98
CA LEU A 358 -27.43 21.76 -5.20
C LEU A 358 -26.67 22.25 -6.45
N PRO A 359 -26.07 23.46 -6.46
CA PRO A 359 -25.31 23.92 -7.62
C PRO A 359 -24.03 23.10 -7.82
N ALA A 360 -23.38 22.63 -6.75
CA ALA A 360 -22.23 21.74 -6.87
C ALA A 360 -22.61 20.41 -7.55
N ARG A 361 -23.77 19.83 -7.20
CA ARG A 361 -24.27 18.59 -7.79
C ARG A 361 -24.56 18.72 -9.28
N ALA A 362 -25.20 19.81 -9.70
CA ALA A 362 -25.46 20.08 -11.11
C ALA A 362 -24.16 20.22 -11.91
N ARG A 363 -23.22 21.03 -11.42
CA ARG A 363 -21.91 21.24 -12.07
C ARG A 363 -21.06 19.97 -12.10
N ALA A 364 -21.01 19.21 -11.02
CA ALA A 364 -20.26 17.96 -10.95
C ALA A 364 -20.81 16.92 -11.92
N ALA A 365 -22.14 16.78 -12.01
CA ALA A 365 -22.79 15.87 -12.96
C ALA A 365 -22.44 16.21 -14.42
N LEU A 366 -22.48 17.51 -14.76
CA LEU A 366 -22.06 17.98 -16.08
C LEU A 366 -20.57 17.69 -16.33
N ALA A 367 -19.69 17.99 -15.36
CA ALA A 367 -18.26 17.74 -15.49
C ALA A 367 -17.94 16.24 -15.70
N TRP A 368 -18.57 15.34 -14.95
CA TRP A 368 -18.42 13.89 -15.15
C TRP A 368 -18.93 13.40 -16.51
N SER A 369 -19.89 14.11 -17.12
CA SER A 369 -20.41 13.77 -18.45
C SER A 369 -19.49 14.26 -19.58
N LEU A 370 -18.87 15.43 -19.41
CA LEU A 370 -17.95 16.02 -20.40
C LEU A 370 -16.57 15.38 -20.36
N PHE A 371 -16.15 14.90 -19.20
CA PHE A 371 -14.87 14.25 -18.95
C PHE A 371 -15.12 12.86 -18.36
N PRO A 372 -15.48 11.86 -19.20
CA PRO A 372 -15.82 10.53 -18.71
C PRO A 372 -14.61 9.83 -18.09
N PHE A 373 -14.86 9.19 -16.95
CA PHE A 373 -13.85 8.48 -16.16
C PHE A 373 -13.66 7.04 -16.66
N PRO A 374 -12.44 6.61 -17.07
CA PRO A 374 -12.18 5.21 -17.39
C PRO A 374 -11.97 4.40 -16.10
N VAL A 375 -13.04 3.88 -15.49
CA VAL A 375 -12.88 2.83 -14.46
C VAL A 375 -12.60 1.51 -15.17
N ARG A 376 -11.44 0.90 -14.95
CA ARG A 376 -11.29 -0.56 -15.08
C ARG A 376 -11.20 -1.13 -13.68
N PRO A 377 -12.27 -1.75 -13.13
CA PRO A 377 -12.15 -2.56 -11.93
C PRO A 377 -11.15 -3.69 -12.20
N CYS A 378 -10.13 -3.83 -11.35
CA CYS A 378 -9.25 -4.98 -11.37
C CYS A 378 -10.09 -6.24 -11.08
N PRO A 379 -9.99 -7.34 -11.87
CA PRO A 379 -10.71 -8.56 -11.53
C PRO A 379 -10.19 -9.11 -10.19
N PRO A 380 -11.08 -9.64 -9.33
CA PRO A 380 -10.68 -10.21 -8.05
C PRO A 380 -9.74 -11.41 -8.28
N PRO A 381 -8.78 -11.66 -7.38
CA PRO A 381 -7.96 -12.87 -7.45
C PRO A 381 -8.86 -14.11 -7.34
N GLU A 382 -8.62 -15.10 -8.20
CA GLU A 382 -9.32 -16.38 -8.09
C GLU A 382 -9.03 -17.02 -6.73
N PRO A 383 -10.04 -17.58 -6.04
CA PRO A 383 -9.81 -18.32 -4.81
C PRO A 383 -8.87 -19.48 -5.10
N ALA A 384 -7.81 -19.60 -4.29
CA ALA A 384 -6.85 -20.69 -4.37
C ALA A 384 -7.60 -22.04 -4.38
N GLY A 385 -7.54 -22.74 -5.52
CA GLY A 385 -8.07 -24.08 -5.63
C GLY A 385 -7.39 -25.01 -4.60
N PRO A 386 -8.09 -26.07 -4.16
CA PRO A 386 -7.50 -27.02 -3.22
C PRO A 386 -6.24 -27.66 -3.83
N PRO A 387 -5.22 -27.99 -3.02
CA PRO A 387 -3.97 -28.55 -3.51
C PRO A 387 -4.21 -29.82 -4.31
N ALA A 388 -3.64 -29.88 -5.51
CA ALA A 388 -3.65 -31.06 -6.34
C ALA A 388 -2.81 -32.15 -5.68
N GLY A 389 -3.49 -33.14 -5.09
CA GLY A 389 -2.80 -34.28 -4.47
C GLY A 389 -3.71 -35.08 -3.56
N LEU A 390 -4.73 -35.74 -4.13
CA LEU A 390 -5.33 -36.99 -3.66
C LEU A 390 -6.36 -37.42 -4.73
N ALA A 391 -5.87 -37.85 -5.90
CA ALA A 391 -6.67 -38.54 -6.88
C ALA A 391 -6.69 -40.03 -6.53
N GLY A 392 -7.70 -40.44 -5.76
CA GLY A 392 -8.09 -41.82 -5.54
C GLY A 392 -9.59 -41.96 -5.80
N ALA A 393 -9.92 -42.41 -7.01
CA ALA A 393 -11.16 -43.05 -7.47
C ALA A 393 -12.54 -42.49 -7.03
N GLY A 394 -13.34 -42.09 -8.04
CA GLY A 394 -14.79 -41.99 -7.91
C GLY A 394 -15.43 -41.06 -8.93
N GLU A 395 -16.06 -41.66 -9.95
CA GLU A 395 -16.89 -41.07 -11.02
C GLU A 395 -17.49 -39.67 -10.80
N VAL A 396 -17.35 -38.78 -11.79
CA VAL A 396 -18.34 -37.71 -12.04
C VAL A 396 -18.69 -37.65 -13.52
N ARG A 397 -19.98 -37.89 -13.79
CA ARG A 397 -20.67 -37.78 -15.08
C ARG A 397 -20.87 -36.32 -15.51
N SER A 398 -20.87 -36.15 -16.84
CA SER A 398 -21.51 -35.11 -17.67
C SER A 398 -21.21 -33.63 -17.40
N VAL A 399 -20.35 -33.05 -18.23
CA VAL A 399 -20.22 -31.59 -18.43
C VAL A 399 -21.41 -31.09 -19.26
N THR A 400 -22.26 -30.24 -18.67
CA THR A 400 -23.39 -29.59 -19.33
C THR A 400 -22.92 -28.54 -20.35
N ALA A 401 -23.80 -28.20 -21.31
CA ALA A 401 -23.54 -27.25 -22.39
C ALA A 401 -23.13 -25.83 -21.90
N GLU A 402 -23.52 -25.43 -20.69
CA GLU A 402 -23.15 -24.15 -20.06
C GLU A 402 -21.65 -24.07 -19.72
N GLY A 403 -21.00 -25.19 -19.39
CA GLY A 403 -19.56 -25.25 -19.11
C GLY A 403 -18.69 -25.01 -20.36
N ARG A 404 -19.22 -25.32 -21.56
CA ARG A 404 -18.55 -24.98 -22.83
C ARG A 404 -18.69 -23.50 -23.18
N SER A 405 -19.79 -22.86 -22.78
CA SER A 405 -20.02 -21.43 -22.96
C SER A 405 -19.10 -20.60 -22.06
N LEU A 406 -19.00 -20.95 -20.77
CA LEU A 406 -18.10 -20.26 -19.83
C LEU A 406 -16.62 -20.46 -20.17
N ALA A 407 -16.23 -21.65 -20.66
CA ALA A 407 -14.86 -21.88 -21.13
C ALA A 407 -14.55 -21.18 -22.48
N ALA A 408 -15.56 -20.87 -23.29
CA ALA A 408 -15.42 -20.07 -24.50
C ALA A 408 -15.41 -18.56 -24.18
N GLU A 409 -16.19 -18.13 -23.20
CA GLU A 409 -16.26 -16.75 -22.70
C GLU A 409 -14.99 -16.38 -21.89
N ALA A 410 -14.44 -17.31 -21.10
CA ALA A 410 -13.12 -17.16 -20.46
C ALA A 410 -11.98 -17.13 -21.47
N ARG A 411 -12.07 -17.89 -22.58
CA ARG A 411 -11.12 -17.81 -23.71
C ARG A 411 -11.28 -16.49 -24.49
N SER A 412 -12.50 -15.98 -24.60
CA SER A 412 -12.81 -14.68 -25.23
C SER A 412 -12.35 -13.50 -24.37
N LEU A 413 -12.40 -13.60 -23.04
CA LEU A 413 -11.89 -12.58 -22.11
C LEU A 413 -10.37 -12.62 -21.95
N ALA A 414 -9.75 -13.80 -22.06
CA ALA A 414 -8.29 -13.93 -22.21
C ALA A 414 -7.76 -13.33 -23.53
N ALA A 415 -8.63 -13.16 -24.53
CA ALA A 415 -8.29 -12.58 -25.83
C ALA A 415 -8.24 -11.03 -25.82
N GLU A 416 -8.61 -10.36 -24.72
CA GLU A 416 -8.37 -8.92 -24.53
C GLU A 416 -6.98 -8.60 -23.92
N ARG A 417 -6.05 -9.55 -23.94
CA ARG A 417 -4.63 -9.28 -23.65
C ARG A 417 -4.07 -8.38 -24.76
N ARG A 418 -3.51 -7.22 -24.39
CA ARG A 418 -2.72 -6.41 -25.33
C ARG A 418 -1.73 -7.34 -26.05
N PRO A 419 -1.71 -7.35 -27.40
CA PRO A 419 -0.86 -8.27 -28.14
C PRO A 419 0.60 -8.07 -27.71
N VAL A 420 1.24 -9.17 -27.33
CA VAL A 420 2.68 -9.20 -27.07
C VAL A 420 3.38 -9.00 -28.41
N VAL A 421 4.26 -8.02 -28.48
CA VAL A 421 5.11 -7.79 -29.64
C VAL A 421 6.39 -8.62 -29.47
N PRO A 422 6.89 -9.33 -30.50
CA PRO A 422 8.18 -9.98 -30.43
C PRO A 422 9.29 -8.94 -30.19
N PRO A 423 10.39 -9.31 -29.50
CA PRO A 423 11.53 -8.42 -29.31
C PRO A 423 12.09 -7.96 -30.66
N ALA A 424 12.51 -6.69 -30.74
CA ALA A 424 13.14 -6.17 -31.95
C ALA A 424 14.49 -6.86 -32.20
N PRO A 425 14.82 -7.23 -33.44
CA PRO A 425 16.08 -7.89 -33.76
C PRO A 425 17.26 -6.94 -33.48
N HIS A 426 18.41 -7.51 -33.09
CA HIS A 426 19.62 -6.72 -32.87
C HIS A 426 20.05 -5.98 -34.15
N PRO A 427 20.54 -4.71 -34.07
CA PRO A 427 20.94 -3.93 -35.25
C PRO A 427 21.99 -4.60 -36.14
N SER A 428 22.86 -5.45 -35.58
CA SER A 428 23.85 -6.20 -36.37
C SER A 428 23.27 -7.36 -37.19
N GLY A 429 21.99 -7.70 -37.01
CA GLY A 429 21.37 -8.87 -37.61
C GLY A 429 21.73 -10.21 -36.92
N ALA A 430 22.47 -10.18 -35.81
CA ALA A 430 22.74 -11.37 -35.01
C ALA A 430 21.44 -12.05 -34.55
N ARG A 431 21.52 -13.37 -34.29
CA ARG A 431 20.42 -14.21 -33.82
C ARG A 431 20.90 -15.04 -32.63
N PRO A 432 19.98 -15.46 -31.74
CA PRO A 432 20.35 -16.29 -30.60
C PRO A 432 21.01 -17.61 -31.08
N PRO A 433 22.05 -18.08 -30.39
CA PRO A 433 22.73 -19.32 -30.72
C PRO A 433 21.78 -20.52 -30.54
N ARG A 434 21.95 -21.54 -31.38
CA ARG A 434 21.19 -22.79 -31.26
C ARG A 434 21.84 -23.68 -30.21
N LEU A 435 21.19 -23.81 -29.06
CA LEU A 435 21.65 -24.64 -27.96
C LEU A 435 20.79 -25.90 -27.81
N PRO A 436 21.35 -27.01 -27.30
CA PRO A 436 20.56 -28.20 -26.97
C PRO A 436 19.43 -27.88 -25.98
N ALA A 437 18.34 -28.65 -26.05
CA ALA A 437 17.22 -28.49 -25.13
C ALA A 437 17.69 -28.65 -23.66
N GLY A 438 17.38 -27.66 -22.82
CA GLY A 438 17.79 -27.63 -21.41
C GLY A 438 19.22 -27.12 -21.14
N ALA A 439 19.95 -26.69 -22.18
CA ALA A 439 21.29 -26.11 -22.02
C ALA A 439 21.27 -24.62 -21.66
N VAL A 440 20.17 -23.90 -21.93
CA VAL A 440 19.97 -22.51 -21.48
C VAL A 440 19.80 -22.52 -19.95
N PRO A 441 20.52 -21.68 -19.19
CA PRO A 441 20.29 -21.53 -17.75
C PRO A 441 18.85 -21.10 -17.50
N ARG A 442 18.22 -21.60 -16.44
CA ARG A 442 16.88 -21.16 -16.05
C ARG A 442 16.94 -19.73 -15.53
N HIS A 443 17.98 -19.38 -14.78
CA HIS A 443 18.15 -18.08 -14.13
C HIS A 443 19.55 -17.51 -14.33
N VAL A 444 19.62 -16.33 -14.93
CA VAL A 444 20.85 -15.51 -15.04
C VAL A 444 20.73 -14.29 -14.12
N ALA A 445 21.76 -14.04 -13.32
CA ALA A 445 21.86 -12.82 -12.51
C ALA A 445 23.02 -11.95 -13.01
N ILE A 446 22.84 -10.64 -13.14
CA ILE A 446 23.84 -9.72 -13.72
C ILE A 446 24.17 -8.58 -12.75
N VAL A 447 25.45 -8.44 -12.43
CA VAL A 447 26.01 -7.25 -11.78
C VAL A 447 26.45 -6.27 -12.87
N MET A 448 25.68 -5.19 -13.03
CA MET A 448 25.84 -4.15 -14.07
C MET A 448 26.91 -3.11 -13.68
N ASP A 449 28.17 -3.52 -13.63
CA ASP A 449 29.29 -2.68 -13.20
C ASP A 449 30.04 -2.06 -14.40
N GLY A 450 30.76 -0.96 -14.14
CA GLY A 450 31.56 -0.23 -15.14
C GLY A 450 30.93 1.07 -15.66
N ASN A 451 29.67 1.37 -15.34
CA ASN A 451 28.96 2.58 -15.80
C ASN A 451 29.75 3.88 -15.59
N GLY A 452 30.18 4.13 -14.35
CA GLY A 452 30.92 5.35 -14.02
C GLY A 452 32.32 5.40 -14.64
N ARG A 453 33.04 4.27 -14.68
CA ARG A 453 34.38 4.19 -15.31
C ARG A 453 34.30 4.45 -16.81
N TRP A 454 33.28 3.90 -17.46
CA TRP A 454 33.01 4.09 -18.89
C TRP A 454 32.77 5.57 -19.24
N ALA A 455 31.98 6.28 -18.43
CA ALA A 455 31.71 7.69 -18.63
C ALA A 455 32.97 8.54 -18.41
N THR A 456 33.70 8.30 -17.32
CA THR A 456 34.94 9.02 -17.01
C THR A 456 36.00 8.83 -18.09
N ALA A 457 36.17 7.61 -18.62
CA ALA A 457 37.12 7.32 -19.70
C ALA A 457 36.82 8.09 -21.00
N ARG A 458 35.59 8.57 -21.17
CA ARG A 458 35.11 9.33 -22.33
C ARG A 458 34.96 10.83 -22.05
N GLY A 459 35.38 11.30 -20.88
CA GLY A 459 35.20 12.69 -20.46
C GLY A 459 33.73 13.09 -20.22
N LEU A 460 32.85 12.11 -19.99
CA LEU A 460 31.41 12.33 -19.75
C LEU A 460 31.07 12.33 -18.25
N PRO A 461 30.00 13.03 -17.83
CA PRO A 461 29.44 12.87 -16.49
C PRO A 461 29.04 11.42 -16.20
N ARG A 462 29.22 10.96 -14.96
CA ARG A 462 28.89 9.57 -14.54
C ARG A 462 27.44 9.19 -14.82
N THR A 463 26.53 10.15 -14.77
CA THR A 463 25.10 9.98 -15.10
C THR A 463 24.88 9.49 -16.53
N GLU A 464 25.72 9.90 -17.50
CA GLU A 464 25.62 9.43 -18.88
C GLU A 464 25.95 7.94 -18.99
N GLY A 465 26.89 7.45 -18.18
CA GLY A 465 27.17 6.01 -18.08
C GLY A 465 25.95 5.22 -17.60
N HIS A 466 25.24 5.73 -16.59
CA HIS A 466 24.00 5.11 -16.11
C HIS A 466 22.88 5.15 -17.16
N ARG A 467 22.77 6.24 -17.94
CA ARG A 467 21.79 6.33 -19.03
C ARG A 467 22.07 5.30 -20.13
N ALA A 468 23.32 5.20 -20.59
CA ALA A 468 23.72 4.18 -21.55
C ALA A 468 23.55 2.75 -20.99
N GLY A 469 23.73 2.58 -19.68
CA GLY A 469 23.44 1.33 -19.00
C GLY A 469 21.96 0.93 -19.02
N ALA A 470 21.03 1.88 -19.01
CA ALA A 470 19.60 1.57 -19.16
C ALA A 470 19.28 1.06 -20.58
N ASP A 471 19.94 1.63 -21.61
CA ASP A 471 19.80 1.17 -23.00
C ASP A 471 20.33 -0.27 -23.16
N ALA A 472 21.49 -0.56 -22.57
CA ALA A 472 22.08 -1.90 -22.54
C ALA A 472 21.13 -2.93 -21.88
N LEU A 473 20.46 -2.56 -20.78
CA LEU A 473 19.51 -3.43 -20.11
C LEU A 473 18.33 -3.82 -21.01
N VAL A 474 17.75 -2.85 -21.74
CA VAL A 474 16.65 -3.13 -22.67
C VAL A 474 17.08 -4.11 -23.75
N ASP A 475 18.28 -3.95 -24.31
CA ASP A 475 18.80 -4.87 -25.32
C ASP A 475 19.04 -6.29 -24.76
N VAL A 476 19.61 -6.38 -23.56
CA VAL A 476 19.79 -7.65 -22.84
C VAL A 476 18.45 -8.35 -22.55
N VAL A 477 17.40 -7.59 -22.21
CA VAL A 477 16.03 -8.13 -22.04
C VAL A 477 15.48 -8.69 -23.35
N HIS A 478 15.70 -8.01 -24.48
CA HIS A 478 15.35 -8.56 -25.79
C HIS A 478 16.11 -9.87 -26.07
N GLY A 479 17.41 -9.90 -25.78
CA GLY A 479 18.25 -11.09 -25.91
C GLY A 479 17.77 -12.27 -25.07
N ALA A 480 17.37 -11.99 -23.82
CA ALA A 480 16.84 -12.96 -22.89
C ALA A 480 15.53 -13.58 -23.40
N LEU A 481 14.62 -12.75 -23.94
CA LEU A 481 13.39 -13.23 -24.57
C LEU A 481 13.68 -14.07 -25.83
N GLU A 482 14.58 -13.60 -26.70
CA GLU A 482 14.93 -14.29 -27.96
C GLU A 482 15.52 -15.69 -27.73
N ILE A 483 16.35 -15.85 -26.69
CA ILE A 483 16.95 -17.16 -26.34
C ILE A 483 16.04 -18.03 -25.45
N GLY A 484 14.91 -17.48 -24.98
CA GLY A 484 13.95 -18.19 -24.13
C GLY A 484 14.34 -18.30 -22.65
N LEU A 485 15.16 -17.38 -22.14
CA LEU A 485 15.51 -17.29 -20.73
C LEU A 485 14.26 -17.01 -19.88
N LYS A 486 14.15 -17.68 -18.72
CA LYS A 486 12.97 -17.57 -17.85
C LYS A 486 13.10 -16.57 -16.72
N TYR A 487 14.30 -16.43 -16.15
CA TYR A 487 14.55 -15.51 -15.06
C TYR A 487 15.82 -14.72 -15.33
N LEU A 488 15.70 -13.40 -15.24
CA LEU A 488 16.81 -12.46 -15.32
C LEU A 488 16.76 -11.56 -14.09
N THR A 489 17.82 -11.55 -13.27
CA THR A 489 17.91 -10.68 -12.10
C THR A 489 19.05 -9.68 -12.27
N VAL A 490 18.80 -8.39 -12.08
CA VAL A 490 19.78 -7.34 -12.34
C VAL A 490 20.06 -6.49 -11.11
N TYR A 491 21.34 -6.20 -10.85
CA TYR A 491 21.75 -5.40 -9.70
C TYR A 491 21.75 -3.91 -10.04
N ALA A 492 20.62 -3.24 -9.85
CA ALA A 492 20.42 -1.84 -10.23
C ALA A 492 20.95 -0.84 -9.20
N PHE A 493 20.70 -1.08 -7.91
CA PHE A 493 21.19 -0.21 -6.83
C PHE A 493 21.42 -1.00 -5.54
N SER A 494 22.63 -0.89 -4.98
CA SER A 494 23.10 -1.64 -3.81
C SER A 494 22.92 -0.84 -2.51
N THR A 495 22.71 -1.52 -1.38
CA THR A 495 22.72 -0.89 -0.05
C THR A 495 24.07 -0.23 0.29
N GLU A 496 25.17 -0.67 -0.31
CA GLU A 496 26.48 -0.04 -0.14
C GLU A 496 26.61 1.26 -0.94
N ASN A 497 25.74 1.53 -1.93
CA ASN A 497 25.76 2.77 -2.71
C ASN A 497 25.36 4.00 -1.89
N TRP A 498 24.72 3.84 -0.73
CA TRP A 498 24.49 4.93 0.23
C TRP A 498 25.78 5.56 0.79
N LYS A 499 26.95 4.92 0.60
CA LYS A 499 28.26 5.48 0.99
C LYS A 499 28.86 6.43 -0.05
N ARG A 500 28.19 6.61 -1.20
CA ARG A 500 28.65 7.53 -2.25
C ARG A 500 28.50 9.00 -1.80
N PRO A 501 29.25 9.94 -2.41
CA PRO A 501 29.06 11.36 -2.19
C PRO A 501 27.60 11.80 -2.38
N ALA A 502 27.16 12.78 -1.57
CA ALA A 502 25.76 13.17 -1.49
C ALA A 502 25.20 13.75 -2.81
N ASP A 503 26.04 14.43 -3.57
CA ASP A 503 25.76 14.95 -4.92
C ASP A 503 25.52 13.82 -5.93
N GLU A 504 26.38 12.80 -5.95
CA GLU A 504 26.19 11.60 -6.79
C GLU A 504 24.92 10.84 -6.39
N LEU A 505 24.65 10.71 -5.09
CA LEU A 505 23.46 10.05 -4.59
C LEU A 505 22.18 10.81 -4.96
N HIS A 506 22.17 12.14 -4.85
CA HIS A 506 21.04 12.97 -5.23
C HIS A 506 20.73 12.85 -6.74
N GLY A 507 21.76 12.91 -7.59
CA GLY A 507 21.61 12.71 -9.04
C GLY A 507 21.08 11.31 -9.39
N LEU A 508 21.57 10.26 -8.72
CA LEU A 508 21.05 8.90 -8.91
C LEU A 508 19.57 8.78 -8.50
N MET A 509 19.18 9.32 -7.35
CA MET A 509 17.80 9.24 -6.88
C MET A 509 16.80 9.98 -7.78
N GLN A 510 17.21 11.08 -8.44
CA GLN A 510 16.37 11.75 -9.43
C GLN A 510 16.22 10.97 -10.75
N GLU A 511 17.25 10.22 -11.13
CA GLU A 511 17.29 9.55 -12.44
C GLU A 511 16.72 8.13 -12.40
N ILE A 512 16.82 7.44 -11.26
CA ILE A 512 16.29 6.09 -11.05
C ILE A 512 14.80 5.98 -11.44
N PRO A 513 13.88 6.86 -10.99
CA PRO A 513 12.48 6.80 -11.41
C PRO A 513 12.34 6.91 -12.93
N ARG A 514 13.07 7.83 -13.58
CA ARG A 514 13.00 8.02 -15.04
C ARG A 514 13.46 6.78 -15.79
N GLN A 515 14.56 6.16 -15.33
CA GLN A 515 15.07 4.93 -15.92
C GLN A 515 14.10 3.76 -15.72
N LEU A 516 13.50 3.62 -14.53
CA LEU A 516 12.50 2.59 -14.26
C LEU A 516 11.26 2.76 -15.15
N HIS A 517 10.74 3.97 -15.31
CA HIS A 517 9.62 4.24 -16.21
C HIS A 517 9.98 3.89 -17.65
N ARG A 518 11.17 4.30 -18.11
CA ARG A 518 11.64 3.99 -19.46
C ARG A 518 11.77 2.48 -19.70
N ILE A 519 12.44 1.76 -18.81
CA ILE A 519 12.57 0.30 -18.88
C ILE A 519 11.18 -0.35 -18.87
N THR A 520 10.28 0.13 -18.00
CA THR A 520 8.92 -0.39 -17.92
C THR A 520 8.16 -0.15 -19.21
N ASP A 521 8.20 1.04 -19.79
CA ASP A 521 7.51 1.38 -21.04
C ASP A 521 8.09 0.63 -22.25
N ASP A 522 9.41 0.52 -22.34
CA ASP A 522 10.11 -0.19 -23.41
C ASP A 522 9.85 -1.71 -23.33
N THR A 523 9.66 -2.27 -22.12
CA THR A 523 9.36 -3.70 -21.92
C THR A 523 7.86 -4.01 -21.83
N LYS A 524 6.99 -3.02 -21.62
CA LYS A 524 5.53 -3.14 -21.57
C LYS A 524 4.90 -3.89 -22.76
N PRO A 525 5.31 -3.66 -24.03
CA PRO A 525 4.76 -4.40 -25.16
C PRO A 525 5.28 -5.85 -25.24
N LEU A 526 6.32 -6.20 -24.49
CA LEU A 526 6.93 -7.52 -24.47
C LEU A 526 6.28 -8.44 -23.43
N ASP A 527 6.62 -9.73 -23.45
CA ASP A 527 6.17 -10.71 -22.45
C ASP A 527 7.11 -10.78 -21.25
N VAL A 528 7.29 -9.64 -20.56
CA VAL A 528 8.20 -9.50 -19.40
C VAL A 528 7.39 -9.20 -18.14
N ARG A 529 7.56 -10.02 -17.10
CA ARG A 529 7.05 -9.80 -15.75
C ARG A 529 8.13 -9.16 -14.89
N VAL A 530 7.92 -7.93 -14.45
CA VAL A 530 8.86 -7.23 -13.57
C VAL A 530 8.60 -7.60 -12.11
N ARG A 531 9.67 -7.82 -11.34
CA ARG A 531 9.65 -8.00 -9.89
C ARG A 531 10.66 -7.07 -9.23
N TRP A 532 10.39 -6.62 -8.02
CA TRP A 532 11.34 -5.83 -7.22
C TRP A 532 11.88 -6.66 -6.06
N ALA A 533 13.21 -6.64 -5.89
CA ALA A 533 13.87 -7.13 -4.69
C ALA A 533 14.69 -6.02 -4.03
N GLY A 534 14.45 -5.76 -2.74
CA GLY A 534 15.23 -4.79 -1.97
C GLY A 534 14.46 -4.18 -0.81
N LEU A 535 15.11 -3.26 -0.11
CA LEU A 535 14.55 -2.60 1.06
C LEU A 535 13.75 -1.35 0.69
N ARG A 536 12.59 -1.18 1.34
CA ARG A 536 11.80 0.06 1.27
C ARG A 536 12.49 1.24 1.97
N SER A 537 13.26 0.98 3.02
CA SER A 537 13.89 2.02 3.83
C SER A 537 14.82 2.91 3.02
N ARG A 538 14.75 4.23 3.22
CA ARG A 538 15.56 5.26 2.56
C ARG A 538 15.28 5.50 1.07
N LEU A 539 14.41 4.70 0.43
CA LEU A 539 13.99 5.00 -0.93
C LEU A 539 12.97 6.14 -0.93
N PRO A 540 13.11 7.11 -1.85
CA PRO A 540 12.05 8.06 -2.17
C PRO A 540 10.75 7.37 -2.57
N ALA A 541 9.61 7.99 -2.26
CA ALA A 541 8.30 7.39 -2.50
C ALA A 541 8.01 7.19 -4.00
N ASP A 542 8.43 8.12 -4.85
CA ASP A 542 8.30 8.05 -6.32
C ASP A 542 9.06 6.86 -6.92
N VAL A 543 10.24 6.51 -6.37
CA VAL A 543 10.97 5.29 -6.74
C VAL A 543 10.16 4.04 -6.39
N ILE A 544 9.57 3.99 -5.18
CA ILE A 544 8.76 2.86 -4.74
C ILE A 544 7.51 2.72 -5.60
N GLU A 545 6.84 3.84 -5.92
CA GLU A 545 5.66 3.85 -6.79
C GLU A 545 5.96 3.31 -8.18
N ALA A 546 7.06 3.77 -8.80
CA ALA A 546 7.48 3.28 -10.11
C ALA A 546 7.74 1.76 -10.11
N LEU A 547 8.38 1.24 -9.05
CA LEU A 547 8.62 -0.19 -8.89
C LEU A 547 7.32 -0.98 -8.75
N VAL A 548 6.40 -0.52 -7.89
CA VAL A 548 5.10 -1.18 -7.67
C VAL A 548 4.23 -1.14 -8.93
N GLU A 549 4.20 -0.03 -9.66
CA GLU A 549 3.49 0.08 -10.93
C GLU A 549 4.04 -0.89 -11.98
N ALA A 550 5.37 -1.01 -12.07
CA ALA A 550 6.02 -1.96 -12.97
C ALA A 550 5.63 -3.41 -12.64
N GLU A 551 5.69 -3.81 -11.35
CA GLU A 551 5.30 -5.16 -10.93
C GLU A 551 3.83 -5.48 -11.27
N GLN A 552 2.93 -4.53 -11.02
CA GLN A 552 1.50 -4.75 -11.19
C GLN A 552 1.08 -4.77 -12.66
N SER A 553 1.58 -3.81 -13.45
CA SER A 553 1.24 -3.69 -14.87
C SER A 553 1.75 -4.86 -15.71
N THR A 554 2.72 -5.63 -15.18
CA THR A 554 3.34 -6.77 -15.85
C THR A 554 3.07 -8.12 -15.17
N ARG A 555 2.22 -8.16 -14.13
CA ARG A 555 2.00 -9.36 -13.29
C ARG A 555 1.56 -10.61 -14.05
N ASP A 556 0.82 -10.43 -15.14
CA ASP A 556 0.19 -11.50 -15.93
C ASP A 556 1.06 -11.99 -17.09
N ARG A 557 2.28 -11.44 -17.22
CA ARG A 557 3.30 -11.83 -18.21
C ARG A 557 4.01 -13.11 -17.78
N THR A 558 4.40 -13.93 -18.74
CA THR A 558 4.88 -15.30 -18.51
C THR A 558 6.18 -15.64 -19.26
N GLY A 559 6.63 -14.76 -20.14
CA GLY A 559 7.77 -15.01 -21.03
C GLY A 559 9.09 -15.02 -20.26
N LEU A 560 9.43 -13.87 -19.67
CA LEU A 560 10.61 -13.61 -18.86
C LEU A 560 10.22 -12.95 -17.53
N THR A 561 10.74 -13.43 -16.41
CA THR A 561 10.67 -12.70 -15.13
C THR A 561 11.93 -11.86 -14.97
N LEU A 562 11.80 -10.53 -15.00
CA LEU A 562 12.86 -9.56 -14.76
C LEU A 562 12.80 -9.08 -13.30
N THR A 563 13.71 -9.56 -12.47
CA THR A 563 13.82 -9.08 -11.08
C THR A 563 14.83 -7.93 -11.01
N VAL A 564 14.36 -6.76 -10.62
CA VAL A 564 15.18 -5.56 -10.45
C VAL A 564 15.58 -5.45 -8.97
N CYS A 565 16.87 -5.62 -8.69
CA CYS A 565 17.41 -5.48 -7.35
C CYS A 565 17.78 -4.01 -7.08
N LEU A 566 16.92 -3.30 -6.35
CA LEU A 566 17.04 -1.87 -6.08
C LEU A 566 16.97 -1.61 -4.58
N ASN A 567 17.97 -0.90 -4.05
CA ASN A 567 18.26 -0.82 -2.62
C ASN A 567 18.38 -2.22 -2.00
N TYR A 568 19.07 -3.09 -2.74
CA TYR A 568 19.23 -4.49 -2.40
C TYR A 568 20.60 -4.72 -1.73
N GLY A 569 20.61 -5.64 -0.77
CA GLY A 569 21.82 -6.21 -0.21
C GLY A 569 21.50 -7.58 0.32
N GLY A 570 22.24 -8.61 -0.09
CA GLY A 570 21.93 -9.99 0.22
C GLY A 570 21.92 -10.31 1.72
N ARG A 571 22.88 -9.77 2.46
CA ARG A 571 22.86 -9.83 3.94
C ARG A 571 21.62 -9.18 4.54
N ALA A 572 21.14 -8.07 3.96
CA ALA A 572 19.94 -7.40 4.44
C ALA A 572 18.67 -8.22 4.11
N GLU A 573 18.60 -8.83 2.94
CA GLU A 573 17.52 -9.76 2.58
C GLU A 573 17.47 -10.95 3.57
N ILE A 574 18.60 -11.62 3.79
CA ILE A 574 18.69 -12.75 4.73
C ILE A 574 18.29 -12.31 6.15
N THR A 575 18.73 -11.13 6.59
CA THR A 575 18.38 -10.60 7.92
C THR A 575 16.88 -10.32 8.02
N ALA A 576 16.27 -9.72 6.98
CA ALA A 576 14.84 -9.46 6.94
C ALA A 576 14.01 -10.76 6.91
N ALA A 577 14.45 -11.75 6.13
CA ALA A 577 13.82 -13.06 6.07
C ALA A 577 13.89 -13.79 7.42
N ALA A 578 15.06 -13.77 8.08
CA ALA A 578 15.23 -14.34 9.42
C ALA A 578 14.36 -13.65 10.47
N ALA A 579 14.25 -12.31 10.42
CA ALA A 579 13.39 -11.56 11.33
C ALA A 579 11.91 -11.90 11.13
N HIS A 580 11.45 -12.00 9.88
CA HIS A 580 10.07 -12.39 9.57
C HIS A 580 9.79 -13.83 10.00
N LEU A 581 10.71 -14.76 9.75
CA LEU A 581 10.61 -16.14 10.21
C LEU A 581 10.54 -16.24 11.75
N ALA A 582 11.38 -15.47 12.46
CA ALA A 582 11.35 -15.43 13.92
C ALA A 582 10.01 -14.92 14.46
N GLN A 583 9.39 -13.94 13.80
CA GLN A 583 8.04 -13.46 14.16
C GLN A 583 6.98 -14.55 13.97
N GLU A 584 7.04 -15.31 12.87
CA GLU A 584 6.13 -16.44 12.63
C GLU A 584 6.29 -17.53 13.70
N VAL A 585 7.54 -17.83 14.09
CA VAL A 585 7.85 -18.78 15.18
C VAL A 585 7.30 -18.30 16.52
N VAL A 586 7.54 -17.04 16.90
CA VAL A 586 7.04 -16.45 18.16
C VAL A 586 5.50 -16.44 18.19
N SER A 587 4.86 -16.22 17.05
CA SER A 587 3.40 -16.23 16.94
C SER A 587 2.77 -17.63 16.91
N GLY A 588 3.59 -18.70 16.96
CA GLY A 588 3.12 -20.09 16.91
C GLY A 588 2.64 -20.55 15.52
N ARG A 589 2.88 -19.78 14.45
CA ARG A 589 2.52 -20.14 13.07
C ARG A 589 3.49 -21.15 12.45
N ILE A 590 4.74 -21.19 12.94
CA ILE A 590 5.78 -22.13 12.51
C ILE A 590 6.42 -22.76 13.74
N ASP A 591 6.53 -24.09 13.75
CA ASP A 591 7.34 -24.79 14.74
C ASP A 591 8.83 -24.53 14.43
N PRO A 592 9.62 -23.98 15.38
CA PRO A 592 11.04 -23.74 15.14
C PRO A 592 11.82 -25.00 14.73
N ALA A 593 11.39 -26.21 15.14
CA ALA A 593 12.00 -27.46 14.71
C ALA A 593 11.72 -27.82 13.24
N SER A 594 10.70 -27.21 12.63
CA SER A 594 10.33 -27.40 11.23
C SER A 594 11.04 -26.46 10.24
N VAL A 595 11.85 -25.52 10.76
CA VAL A 595 12.59 -24.57 9.93
C VAL A 595 13.64 -25.31 9.09
N SER A 596 13.51 -25.19 7.78
CA SER A 596 14.41 -25.73 6.77
C SER A 596 14.81 -24.65 5.77
N GLU A 597 15.76 -24.93 4.89
CA GLU A 597 16.12 -24.03 3.77
C GLU A 597 14.89 -23.65 2.93
N HIS A 598 13.98 -24.60 2.68
CA HIS A 598 12.75 -24.35 1.96
C HIS A 598 11.82 -23.39 2.71
N VAL A 599 11.66 -23.57 4.02
CA VAL A 599 10.87 -22.66 4.85
C VAL A 599 11.51 -21.27 4.86
N PHE A 600 12.83 -21.18 5.05
CA PHE A 600 13.56 -19.91 5.04
C PHE A 600 13.41 -19.15 3.70
N ALA A 601 13.53 -19.85 2.57
CA ALA A 601 13.40 -19.27 1.24
C ALA A 601 12.04 -18.59 0.99
N ARG A 602 10.97 -19.05 1.67
CA ARG A 602 9.63 -18.43 1.57
C ARG A 602 9.56 -17.02 2.19
N HIS A 603 10.54 -16.62 2.98
CA HIS A 603 10.61 -15.31 3.62
C HIS A 603 11.56 -14.33 2.91
N LEU A 604 12.23 -14.76 1.83
CA LEU A 604 13.05 -13.89 0.97
C LEU A 604 12.18 -12.87 0.22
N HIS A 605 12.78 -11.87 -0.42
CA HIS A 605 12.03 -10.78 -1.05
C HIS A 605 11.14 -11.26 -2.20
N VAL A 606 11.62 -12.23 -2.98
CA VAL A 606 10.90 -12.85 -4.10
C VAL A 606 10.93 -14.37 -3.91
N PRO A 607 10.02 -14.95 -3.11
CA PRO A 607 10.02 -16.38 -2.76
C PRO A 607 9.96 -17.34 -3.96
N GLU A 608 9.37 -16.90 -5.08
CA GLU A 608 9.24 -17.69 -6.30
C GLU A 608 10.49 -17.68 -7.19
N LEU A 609 11.52 -16.90 -6.83
CA LEU A 609 12.76 -16.79 -7.60
C LEU A 609 13.59 -18.07 -7.44
N PRO A 610 13.92 -18.79 -8.54
CA PRO A 610 14.74 -19.99 -8.45
C PRO A 610 16.21 -19.62 -8.16
N ASP A 611 17.01 -20.64 -7.83
CA ASP A 611 18.47 -20.50 -7.75
C ASP A 611 19.05 -19.93 -9.05
N VAL A 612 20.13 -19.16 -8.91
CA VAL A 612 20.88 -18.59 -10.02
C VAL A 612 21.77 -19.69 -10.60
N ASP A 613 21.61 -19.98 -11.88
CA ASP A 613 22.48 -20.92 -12.59
C ASP A 613 23.77 -20.25 -13.04
N LEU A 614 23.67 -18.99 -13.50
CA LEU A 614 24.78 -18.19 -14.02
C LEU A 614 24.74 -16.78 -13.43
N LEU A 615 25.79 -16.40 -12.71
CA LEU A 615 26.02 -15.03 -12.24
C LEU A 615 27.08 -14.37 -13.13
N LEU A 616 26.64 -13.40 -13.91
CA LEU A 616 27.46 -12.56 -14.77
C LEU A 616 27.85 -11.27 -14.05
N ARG A 617 29.09 -10.83 -14.21
CA ARG A 617 29.52 -9.49 -13.78
C ARG A 617 30.36 -8.82 -14.85
N THR A 618 30.08 -7.55 -15.08
CA THR A 618 30.76 -6.73 -16.09
C THR A 618 31.83 -5.82 -15.48
N GLY A 619 32.65 -5.18 -16.32
CA GLY A 619 33.61 -4.16 -15.92
C GLY A 619 34.90 -4.66 -15.25
N GLY A 620 35.23 -5.95 -15.37
CA GLY A 620 36.53 -6.54 -14.98
C GLY A 620 36.70 -6.91 -13.50
N ASP A 621 35.75 -6.56 -12.64
CA ASP A 621 35.82 -6.88 -11.21
C ASP A 621 35.35 -8.31 -10.92
N GLN A 622 36.15 -9.09 -10.16
CA GLN A 622 35.85 -10.50 -9.86
C GLN A 622 35.31 -10.71 -8.44
N ARG A 623 34.07 -10.29 -8.18
CA ARG A 623 33.38 -10.50 -6.89
C ARG A 623 31.87 -10.49 -7.05
N THR A 624 31.13 -11.12 -6.13
CA THR A 624 29.65 -11.11 -6.15
C THR A 624 29.05 -9.86 -5.51
N SER A 625 29.82 -9.09 -4.72
CA SER A 625 29.38 -7.80 -4.16
C SER A 625 28.06 -7.86 -3.36
N ASN A 626 27.89 -8.88 -2.51
CA ASN A 626 26.68 -9.05 -1.69
C ASN A 626 25.39 -9.25 -2.51
N PHE A 627 25.51 -9.66 -3.79
CA PHE A 627 24.39 -9.90 -4.67
C PHE A 627 23.91 -11.35 -4.59
N LEU A 628 22.64 -11.56 -4.23
CA LEU A 628 21.95 -12.85 -4.17
C LEU A 628 22.73 -13.99 -3.47
N PRO A 629 23.32 -13.77 -2.28
CA PRO A 629 24.17 -14.78 -1.62
C PRO A 629 23.43 -16.07 -1.26
N TRP A 630 22.10 -16.03 -1.12
CA TRP A 630 21.30 -17.24 -0.92
C TRP A 630 21.10 -17.97 -2.27
N GLN A 631 20.53 -17.27 -3.24
CA GLN A 631 20.11 -17.81 -4.53
C GLN A 631 21.29 -18.17 -5.43
N ALA A 632 22.46 -17.53 -5.28
CA ALA A 632 23.64 -17.73 -6.11
C ALA A 632 24.69 -18.66 -5.50
N THR A 633 24.37 -19.37 -4.40
CA THR A 633 25.32 -20.25 -3.70
C THR A 633 25.97 -21.29 -4.63
N TYR A 634 25.20 -21.83 -5.58
CA TYR A 634 25.65 -22.84 -6.54
C TYR A 634 25.81 -22.29 -7.97
N ALA A 635 25.77 -20.96 -8.13
CA ALA A 635 25.84 -20.34 -9.44
C ALA A 635 27.23 -20.51 -10.06
N GLU A 636 27.26 -20.74 -11.37
CA GLU A 636 28.49 -20.54 -12.12
C GLU A 636 28.79 -19.03 -12.23
N LEU A 637 30.04 -18.66 -11.98
CA LEU A 637 30.46 -17.27 -12.08
C LEU A 637 31.14 -17.02 -13.44
N LEU A 638 30.73 -15.95 -14.11
CA LEU A 638 31.39 -15.45 -15.31
C LEU A 638 31.65 -13.95 -15.18
N PHE A 639 32.88 -13.55 -15.50
CA PHE A 639 33.33 -12.17 -15.41
C PHE A 639 33.71 -11.67 -16.79
N LEU A 640 33.18 -10.50 -17.17
CA LEU A 640 33.48 -9.82 -18.41
C LEU A 640 34.28 -8.55 -18.11
N ASP A 641 35.34 -8.31 -18.88
CA ASP A 641 36.11 -7.07 -18.81
C ASP A 641 35.32 -5.88 -19.38
N THR A 642 34.42 -6.15 -20.34
CA THR A 642 33.55 -5.16 -20.98
C THR A 642 32.73 -4.39 -19.94
N PRO A 643 32.76 -3.05 -19.93
CA PRO A 643 31.92 -2.25 -19.03
C PRO A 643 30.45 -2.32 -19.43
N TRP A 644 29.52 -2.25 -18.47
CA TRP A 644 28.08 -2.42 -18.72
C TRP A 644 27.51 -1.59 -19.89
N PRO A 645 27.85 -0.30 -20.09
CA PRO A 645 27.34 0.47 -21.23
C PRO A 645 27.74 -0.04 -22.62
N GLU A 646 28.73 -0.93 -22.72
CA GLU A 646 29.15 -1.55 -23.99
C GLU A 646 28.62 -2.97 -24.16
N VAL A 647 27.91 -3.49 -23.16
CA VAL A 647 27.33 -4.83 -23.18
C VAL A 647 25.99 -4.81 -23.93
N ASP A 648 25.78 -5.82 -24.77
CA ASP A 648 24.51 -6.05 -25.45
C ASP A 648 24.08 -7.53 -25.36
N ARG A 649 22.98 -7.89 -26.04
CA ARG A 649 22.47 -9.26 -26.01
C ARG A 649 23.44 -10.32 -26.52
N ARG A 650 24.41 -9.97 -27.37
CA ARG A 650 25.40 -10.90 -27.91
C ARG A 650 26.37 -11.34 -26.82
N ASP A 651 26.70 -10.46 -25.88
CA ASP A 651 27.49 -10.79 -24.70
C ASP A 651 26.72 -11.71 -23.76
N LEU A 652 25.42 -11.46 -23.55
CA LEU A 652 24.54 -12.38 -22.81
C LEU A 652 24.53 -13.77 -23.46
N TRP A 653 24.35 -13.84 -24.78
CA TRP A 653 24.33 -15.11 -25.50
C TRP A 653 25.68 -15.83 -25.43
N SER A 654 26.79 -15.12 -25.60
CA SER A 654 28.14 -15.67 -25.44
C SER A 654 28.35 -16.23 -24.02
N ALA A 655 27.89 -15.52 -23.00
CA ALA A 655 27.94 -16.00 -21.61
C ALA A 655 27.12 -17.29 -21.42
N ILE A 656 25.92 -17.35 -22.00
CA ILE A 656 25.06 -18.54 -21.97
C ILE A 656 25.70 -19.71 -22.76
N GLU A 657 26.35 -19.46 -23.90
CA GLU A 657 27.09 -20.49 -24.64
C GLU A 657 28.26 -21.05 -23.82
N GLN A 658 28.98 -20.19 -23.09
CA GLN A 658 30.07 -20.62 -22.22
C GLN A 658 29.55 -21.49 -21.06
N TYR A 659 28.43 -21.09 -20.44
CA TYR A 659 27.73 -21.92 -19.46
C TYR A 659 27.32 -23.28 -20.06
N ALA A 660 26.73 -23.28 -21.26
CA ALA A 660 26.26 -24.49 -21.94
C ALA A 660 27.39 -25.46 -22.33
N ARG A 661 28.62 -24.96 -22.57
CA ARG A 661 29.79 -25.79 -22.92
C ARG A 661 30.42 -26.49 -21.72
N ARG A 662 30.16 -26.03 -20.50
CA ARG A 662 30.78 -26.60 -19.30
C ARG A 662 30.15 -27.97 -19.00
N THR A 663 31.00 -28.98 -18.86
CA THR A 663 30.57 -30.31 -18.44
C THR A 663 30.07 -30.23 -17.00
N ARG A 664 28.75 -30.40 -16.80
CA ARG A 664 28.14 -30.41 -15.46
C ARG A 664 28.77 -31.52 -14.62
N ARG A 665 29.69 -31.16 -13.73
CA ARG A 665 30.16 -32.06 -12.66
C ARG A 665 29.13 -31.98 -11.54
N TYR A 666 28.20 -32.92 -11.50
CA TYR A 666 27.16 -32.91 -10.47
C TYR A 666 27.18 -34.19 -9.64
N GLY A 667 27.17 -34.02 -8.31
CA GLY A 667 26.62 -34.97 -7.36
C GLY A 667 25.08 -35.04 -7.42
N SER A 668 24.48 -34.82 -8.59
CA SER A 668 23.05 -35.08 -8.86
C SER A 668 22.96 -36.23 -9.86
N ILE A 669 22.25 -37.28 -9.45
CA ILE A 669 22.09 -38.52 -10.20
C ILE A 669 21.34 -38.20 -11.50
N PRO A 670 21.82 -38.62 -12.69
CA PRO A 670 21.07 -38.47 -13.93
C PRO A 670 19.72 -39.17 -13.82
N ARG A 671 18.61 -38.49 -14.18
CA ARG A 671 17.38 -39.20 -14.55
C ARG A 671 17.73 -40.06 -15.75
N ILE A 672 17.86 -41.36 -15.53
CA ILE A 672 17.90 -42.37 -16.58
C ILE A 672 16.65 -42.11 -17.45
N PRO A 673 16.79 -41.87 -18.76
CA PRO A 673 15.64 -41.77 -19.64
C PRO A 673 14.84 -43.08 -19.52
N ALA A 674 13.55 -42.98 -19.22
CA ALA A 674 12.67 -44.14 -19.26
C ALA A 674 12.82 -44.78 -20.64
N GLN A 675 13.31 -46.03 -20.68
CA GLN A 675 13.45 -46.78 -21.92
C GLN A 675 12.09 -46.79 -22.63
N ALA A 676 12.09 -46.33 -23.89
CA ALA A 676 10.93 -46.45 -24.75
C ALA A 676 10.54 -47.93 -24.83
N ARG A 677 9.30 -48.26 -24.44
CA ARG A 677 8.73 -49.58 -24.70
C ARG A 677 8.82 -49.84 -26.22
N PRO A 678 9.30 -51.01 -26.67
CA PRO A 678 9.27 -51.36 -28.07
C PRO A 678 7.83 -51.29 -28.57
N ALA A 679 7.63 -50.73 -29.76
CA ALA A 679 6.36 -50.78 -30.45
C ALA A 679 5.97 -52.25 -30.64
N ASP A 680 4.85 -52.67 -30.06
CA ASP A 680 4.21 -53.92 -30.42
C ASP A 680 3.88 -53.88 -31.91
N ARG A 681 4.62 -54.67 -32.68
CA ARG A 681 4.15 -55.21 -33.96
C ARG A 681 3.57 -56.58 -33.63
N GLY A 682 2.26 -56.70 -33.77
CA GLY A 682 1.50 -57.94 -33.60
C GLY A 682 0.03 -57.67 -33.69
#